data_AF-A0A5C5X6Z6-F1
#
_entry.id   AF-A0A5C5X6Z6-F1
#
_cell.length_a   1.000
_cell.length_b   1.000
_cell.length_c   1.000
_cell.angle_alpha   90.00
_cell.angle_beta   90.00
_cell.angle_gamma   90.00
#
_symmetry.space_group_name_H-M   'P 1'
#
loop_
_entity.id
_entity.type
_entity.pdbx_description
1 polymer ?
#
loop_
_entity_poly.entity_id
_entity_poly.type
_entity_poly.pdbx_seq_one_letter_code
_entity_poly.pdbx_strand_id
1 'polypeptide(L)'
;MARTFEELTPQNFSFNSPLGWCSACEGLGTEVGTDQSVIVANPNLSIDQGAVSAWPSPEENKSFAAVIQALTDQFGIPRDIPWYQLSPQHQRVILHGSGDEKVEVQFPNTKSPVKIQYKGLYPAIEEAARVSYPYRAKFQDLVGVKPCSVCNGTRLRADSAAVRLKETTLPQLCQRPLDEVLGFLESITLEESQKKIAGDLLNEAIHRLKFLVDVGLHYLTLDRGMPTLSGGESQRIRLAGQIGRALTGVLYVLDEPTIGLHPRDNGRLVEALKKLKDLGNTVVLVEHDREVLEASDRLFDFGPGSGRFGGNVTSEGTPKQIQRRSKTSLTGAYLSGTKRIVIPNTRRMERVADESNSADSSDLLTDLYRKPPGGGWLEILGCQQNNLRNVDLRIPLGALTCVTGLSGSGKSSLIQETLARAVARHLRLKGPAPGPFREMRGAEEINRVMAVDQNPIGATPASNPATYTGVFDHIRQLYAKLPDSKIRGYKPGRFSFNRAGGRCEDCEGMGQKKIEMHFLPDVWVECETCHGKRFNIETLAVKYKGQSISDVLEMSIGQALELFENIPKIRAPLATLAAIGLDYLTLGQSATTLSGGEAQRVKLAAELAKPNSGRSLYLLDEPTTGLHFDDIAKLLKVLNSLVEQGNTVVIIEHNLDVIKTADWIVDLGPEAGVGGGWIVVSGTPEEVADYAEQVIGSGKGKSKTKKRRKVSKNGSDLKQMRSWTGELLADILKSEPKGKVEVFDAKSVAKKREGDVDISQFGKDIAAPWEVDGRQWHTQTRIARNGKQSRWEGDALNYVVDQLADTEGLKPANWKDQARVEITAEQKVGSGWFFHALTGDEWLLRLYFRVPKGTFDESELQKRIRLKSVNELDELPIYNRSDRVRTNNAKGPFQEIIFDVHWREEIETPEFAAFLKEAAAAYLSHVDQVAKKDPADLMPWKVLEKQWHLSRKGFPSSKRVAWKLETLESLFQILETELSDFPIDWSNKTTIQFKHPESGDLVAELQTKRRESIVLSLLSDPGTFALGQVTTLGKNRKLEPHRSGKEAIQIQFTSKANLKITQLKQFLKAFTSEVK
;
A
#
# COMPACT_ATOMS: atom_id res chain seq x y z
N MET A 1 -21.50 -55.87 -7.76
CA MET A 1 -22.12 -55.20 -8.93
C MET A 1 -21.01 -54.80 -9.87
N ALA A 2 -20.91 -55.42 -11.04
CA ALA A 2 -20.00 -54.97 -12.10
C ALA A 2 -20.56 -53.64 -12.65
N ARG A 3 -19.79 -52.55 -12.52
CA ARG A 3 -20.14 -51.28 -13.16
C ARG A 3 -19.87 -51.43 -14.66
N THR A 4 -20.91 -51.30 -15.48
CA THR A 4 -20.77 -51.13 -16.93
C THR A 4 -20.16 -49.77 -17.21
N PHE A 5 -19.09 -49.73 -18.00
CA PHE A 5 -18.45 -48.48 -18.44
C PHE A 5 -19.19 -47.95 -19.68
N GLU A 6 -19.45 -46.65 -19.69
CA GLU A 6 -19.93 -45.94 -20.88
C GLU A 6 -18.84 -45.95 -21.96
N GLU A 7 -19.22 -45.81 -23.23
CA GLU A 7 -18.27 -45.69 -24.33
C GLU A 7 -17.38 -44.44 -24.10
N LEU A 8 -16.07 -44.67 -24.02
CA LEU A 8 -15.12 -43.62 -23.67
C LEU A 8 -14.74 -42.80 -24.91
N THR A 9 -15.13 -41.54 -24.91
CA THR A 9 -14.74 -40.55 -25.92
C THR A 9 -13.67 -39.61 -25.37
N PRO A 10 -12.96 -38.82 -26.20
CA PRO A 10 -12.03 -37.80 -25.71
C PRO A 10 -12.65 -36.81 -24.71
N GLN A 11 -13.96 -36.55 -24.80
CA GLN A 11 -14.66 -35.66 -23.87
C GLN A 11 -14.72 -36.23 -22.44
N ASN A 12 -14.69 -37.56 -22.28
CA ASN A 12 -14.62 -38.20 -20.96
C ASN A 12 -13.28 -37.95 -20.26
N PHE A 13 -12.23 -37.58 -21.00
CA PHE A 13 -10.90 -37.24 -20.44
C PHE A 13 -10.69 -35.73 -20.30
N SER A 14 -11.71 -34.91 -20.60
CA SER A 14 -11.66 -33.47 -20.47
C SER A 14 -12.30 -33.01 -19.16
N PHE A 15 -11.52 -32.36 -18.29
CA PHE A 15 -12.04 -31.71 -17.08
C PHE A 15 -12.85 -30.43 -17.37
N ASN A 16 -12.88 -29.97 -18.62
CA ASN A 16 -13.73 -28.84 -19.06
C ASN A 16 -15.08 -29.32 -19.64
N SER A 17 -15.32 -30.64 -19.67
CA SER A 17 -16.56 -31.22 -20.16
C SER A 17 -17.34 -31.85 -19.01
N PRO A 18 -18.67 -31.67 -18.95
CA PRO A 18 -19.50 -32.33 -17.97
C PRO A 18 -19.41 -33.85 -17.97
N LEU A 19 -18.99 -34.44 -19.09
CA LEU A 19 -18.83 -35.88 -19.27
C LEU A 19 -17.57 -36.45 -18.57
N GLY A 20 -16.54 -35.62 -18.35
CA GLY A 20 -15.25 -36.06 -17.83
C GLY A 20 -14.87 -35.47 -16.48
N TRP A 21 -15.47 -34.36 -16.08
CA TRP A 21 -15.08 -33.64 -14.86
C TRP A 21 -15.50 -34.36 -13.56
N CYS A 22 -14.77 -34.10 -12.47
CA CYS A 22 -15.18 -34.53 -11.15
C CYS A 22 -16.45 -33.78 -10.72
N SER A 23 -17.49 -34.51 -10.31
CA SER A 23 -18.79 -33.93 -9.92
C SER A 23 -18.74 -33.08 -8.64
N ALA A 24 -17.78 -33.31 -7.75
CA ALA A 24 -17.66 -32.57 -6.49
C ALA A 24 -17.06 -31.17 -6.67
N CYS A 25 -16.17 -30.99 -7.65
CA CYS A 25 -15.44 -29.74 -7.87
C CYS A 25 -15.65 -29.17 -9.27
N GLU A 26 -16.55 -29.75 -10.08
CA GLU A 26 -16.83 -29.33 -11.46
C GLU A 26 -15.55 -29.16 -12.31
N GLY A 27 -14.61 -30.09 -12.15
CA GLY A 27 -13.36 -30.07 -12.93
C GLY A 27 -12.29 -29.07 -12.45
N LEU A 28 -12.54 -28.30 -11.39
CA LEU A 28 -11.53 -27.38 -10.82
C LEU A 28 -10.35 -28.14 -10.18
N GLY A 29 -10.61 -29.32 -9.62
CA GLY A 29 -9.63 -30.13 -8.87
C GLY A 29 -9.35 -29.62 -7.46
N THR A 30 -9.90 -28.47 -7.10
CA THR A 30 -9.70 -27.85 -5.81
C THR A 30 -11.02 -27.49 -5.15
N GLU A 31 -11.03 -27.52 -3.82
CA GLU A 31 -12.13 -27.06 -2.98
C GLU A 31 -11.61 -25.91 -2.11
N VAL A 32 -12.52 -25.02 -1.72
CA VAL A 32 -12.22 -23.88 -0.86
C VAL A 32 -12.48 -24.32 0.59
N GLY A 33 -11.42 -24.45 1.38
CA GLY A 33 -11.48 -24.98 2.75
C GLY A 33 -10.51 -24.29 3.69
N THR A 34 -10.78 -24.31 4.99
CA THR A 34 -9.92 -23.62 5.97
C THR A 34 -8.77 -24.54 6.40
N ASP A 35 -7.58 -24.00 6.62
CA ASP A 35 -6.42 -24.76 7.11
C ASP A 35 -6.21 -24.60 8.63
N GLN A 36 -5.94 -25.70 9.32
CA GLN A 36 -5.76 -25.71 10.77
C GLN A 36 -4.57 -24.84 11.20
N SER A 37 -3.48 -24.86 10.43
CA SER A 37 -2.26 -24.08 10.69
C SER A 37 -2.50 -22.56 10.60
N VAL A 38 -3.58 -22.16 9.93
CA VAL A 38 -3.97 -20.76 9.76
C VAL A 38 -4.89 -20.31 10.89
N ILE A 39 -5.73 -21.22 11.39
CA ILE A 39 -6.59 -21.00 12.57
C ILE A 39 -5.80 -21.01 13.88
N VAL A 40 -4.83 -21.92 14.00
CA VAL A 40 -3.97 -22.11 15.17
C VAL A 40 -2.59 -21.54 14.86
N ALA A 41 -2.38 -20.27 15.20
CA ALA A 41 -1.19 -19.53 14.81
C ALA A 41 0.11 -20.02 15.47
N ASN A 42 0.00 -20.49 16.71
CA ASN A 42 1.14 -21.01 17.44
C ASN A 42 0.70 -22.18 18.32
N PRO A 43 0.95 -23.42 17.89
CA PRO A 43 0.60 -24.61 18.66
C PRO A 43 1.30 -24.70 20.03
N ASN A 44 2.39 -23.96 20.22
CA ASN A 44 3.17 -23.95 21.47
C ASN A 44 2.58 -23.02 22.54
N LEU A 45 1.59 -22.19 22.20
CA LEU A 45 0.87 -21.36 23.16
C LEU A 45 -0.35 -22.10 23.71
N SER A 46 -0.81 -21.69 24.89
CA SER A 46 -2.09 -22.15 25.44
C SER A 46 -3.29 -21.40 24.84
N ILE A 47 -4.51 -21.86 25.12
CA ILE A 47 -5.74 -21.18 24.68
C ILE A 47 -5.78 -19.74 25.22
N ASP A 48 -5.39 -19.55 26.48
CA ASP A 48 -5.38 -18.24 27.14
C ASP A 48 -4.30 -17.30 26.60
N GLN A 49 -3.17 -17.87 26.19
CA GLN A 49 -2.07 -17.14 25.55
C GLN A 49 -2.33 -16.83 24.06
N GLY A 50 -3.49 -17.21 23.52
CA GLY A 50 -3.89 -16.89 22.15
C GLY A 50 -3.40 -17.87 21.09
N ALA A 51 -3.33 -19.17 21.40
CA ALA A 51 -2.99 -20.21 20.41
C ALA A 51 -3.87 -20.17 19.14
N VAL A 52 -5.17 -19.87 19.32
CA VAL A 52 -6.15 -19.75 18.23
C VAL A 52 -6.27 -18.30 17.77
N SER A 53 -5.72 -17.98 16.60
CA SER A 53 -5.74 -16.61 16.06
C SER A 53 -7.09 -16.14 15.54
N ALA A 54 -7.99 -17.08 15.24
CA ALA A 54 -9.35 -16.76 14.81
C ALA A 54 -10.23 -16.20 15.94
N TRP A 55 -9.80 -16.35 17.20
CA TRP A 55 -10.53 -15.91 18.38
C TRP A 55 -10.14 -14.50 18.84
N PRO A 56 -11.10 -13.69 19.34
CA PRO A 56 -10.78 -12.48 20.08
C PRO A 56 -9.94 -12.81 21.33
N SER A 57 -9.05 -11.90 21.73
CA SER A 57 -8.31 -12.08 22.99
C SER A 57 -9.29 -12.21 24.17
N PRO A 58 -9.21 -13.29 24.97
CA PRO A 58 -10.02 -13.46 26.18
C PRO A 58 -9.85 -12.31 27.18
N GLU A 59 -8.67 -11.67 27.21
CA GLU A 59 -8.39 -10.53 28.10
C GLU A 59 -9.15 -9.27 27.67
N GLU A 60 -9.33 -9.06 26.37
CA GLU A 60 -9.95 -7.87 25.80
C GLU A 60 -11.48 -7.99 25.73
N ASN A 61 -12.00 -9.22 25.55
CA ASN A 61 -13.43 -9.48 25.37
C ASN A 61 -14.00 -10.41 26.45
N LYS A 62 -14.53 -9.81 27.51
CA LYS A 62 -15.13 -10.53 28.66
C LYS A 62 -16.31 -11.43 28.30
N SER A 63 -17.10 -11.07 27.28
CA SER A 63 -18.22 -11.92 26.83
C SER A 63 -17.72 -13.17 26.13
N PHE A 64 -16.64 -13.04 25.36
CA PHE A 64 -15.99 -14.17 24.70
C PHE A 64 -15.25 -15.07 25.69
N ALA A 65 -14.57 -14.48 26.68
CA ALA A 65 -13.95 -15.22 27.78
C ALA A 65 -14.95 -16.10 28.55
N ALA A 66 -16.18 -15.61 28.76
CA ALA A 66 -17.25 -16.39 29.38
C ALA A 66 -17.68 -17.60 28.53
N VAL A 67 -17.70 -17.46 27.19
CA VAL A 67 -17.99 -18.56 26.27
C VAL A 67 -16.89 -19.61 26.32
N ILE A 68 -15.62 -19.19 26.28
CA ILE A 68 -14.48 -20.12 26.37
C ILE A 68 -14.47 -20.84 27.71
N GLN A 69 -14.67 -20.13 28.82
CA GLN A 69 -14.75 -20.72 30.15
C GLN A 69 -15.83 -21.80 30.24
N ALA A 70 -17.05 -21.49 29.79
CA ALA A 70 -18.15 -22.44 29.82
C ALA A 70 -17.90 -23.67 28.92
N LEU A 71 -17.30 -23.46 27.75
CA LEU A 71 -16.92 -24.52 26.84
C LEU A 71 -15.82 -25.41 27.43
N THR A 72 -14.82 -24.82 28.09
CA THR A 72 -13.73 -25.57 28.71
C THR A 72 -14.19 -26.34 29.94
N ASP A 73 -15.10 -25.77 30.74
CA ASP A 73 -15.63 -26.40 31.94
C ASP A 73 -16.53 -27.60 31.60
N GLN A 74 -17.38 -27.47 30.57
CA GLN A 74 -18.28 -28.54 30.15
C GLN A 74 -17.55 -29.72 29.49
N PHE A 75 -16.54 -29.43 28.66
CA PHE A 75 -15.82 -30.46 27.90
C PHE A 75 -14.47 -30.85 28.51
N GLY A 76 -14.13 -30.33 29.70
CA GLY A 76 -12.89 -30.66 30.42
C GLY A 76 -11.61 -30.22 29.69
N ILE A 77 -11.65 -29.15 28.92
CA ILE A 77 -10.53 -28.71 28.08
C ILE A 77 -9.56 -27.87 28.92
N PRO A 78 -8.29 -28.30 29.11
CA PRO A 78 -7.29 -27.52 29.85
C PRO A 78 -6.89 -26.26 29.07
N ARG A 79 -6.76 -25.12 29.76
CA ARG A 79 -6.56 -23.79 29.17
C ARG A 79 -5.12 -23.27 29.24
N ASP A 80 -4.34 -23.86 30.15
CA ASP A 80 -3.00 -23.48 30.55
C ASP A 80 -1.90 -24.30 29.87
N ILE A 81 -2.26 -25.39 29.19
CA ILE A 81 -1.31 -26.20 28.43
C ILE A 81 -1.21 -25.74 26.96
N PRO A 82 -0.05 -25.91 26.32
CA PRO A 82 0.12 -25.67 24.88
C PRO A 82 -0.89 -26.43 24.03
N TRP A 83 -1.36 -25.83 22.93
CA TRP A 83 -2.34 -26.43 22.02
C TRP A 83 -1.92 -27.82 21.51
N TYR A 84 -0.63 -28.04 21.22
CA TYR A 84 -0.14 -29.35 20.77
C TYR A 84 -0.27 -30.47 21.83
N GLN A 85 -0.38 -30.11 23.11
CA GLN A 85 -0.59 -31.05 24.21
C GLN A 85 -2.08 -31.34 24.46
N LEU A 86 -3.00 -30.60 23.83
CA LEU A 86 -4.42 -30.92 23.89
C LEU A 86 -4.70 -32.28 23.24
N SER A 87 -5.58 -33.06 23.86
CA SER A 87 -6.03 -34.33 23.27
C SER A 87 -6.72 -34.07 21.91
N PRO A 88 -6.68 -35.04 20.97
CA PRO A 88 -7.39 -34.91 19.70
C PRO A 88 -8.90 -34.66 19.88
N GLN A 89 -9.50 -35.15 20.96
CA GLN A 89 -10.90 -34.90 21.29
C GLN A 89 -11.14 -33.43 21.68
N HIS A 90 -10.26 -32.84 22.51
CA HIS A 90 -10.34 -31.42 22.88
C HIS A 90 -10.17 -30.52 21.65
N GLN A 91 -9.18 -30.80 20.80
CA GLN A 91 -8.97 -30.05 19.56
C GLN A 91 -10.18 -30.15 18.62
N ARG A 92 -10.81 -31.33 18.53
CA ARG A 92 -11.99 -31.55 17.69
C ARG A 92 -13.20 -30.74 18.16
N VAL A 93 -13.47 -30.67 19.47
CA VAL A 93 -14.56 -29.85 20.01
C VAL A 93 -14.36 -28.37 19.67
N ILE A 94 -13.13 -27.86 19.77
CA ILE A 94 -12.82 -26.48 19.43
C ILE A 94 -12.98 -26.21 17.93
N LEU A 95 -12.50 -27.11 17.08
CA LEU A 95 -12.45 -26.92 15.62
C LEU A 95 -13.80 -27.21 14.92
N HIS A 96 -14.49 -28.27 15.34
CA HIS A 96 -15.70 -28.78 14.67
C HIS A 96 -16.97 -28.60 15.50
N GLY A 97 -16.86 -28.12 16.73
CA GLY A 97 -18.00 -27.77 17.58
C GLY A 97 -18.46 -28.90 18.50
N SER A 98 -19.51 -28.62 19.26
CA SER A 98 -20.13 -29.51 20.24
C SER A 98 -21.24 -30.40 19.64
N GLY A 99 -21.39 -30.43 18.31
CA GLY A 99 -22.54 -31.08 17.67
C GLY A 99 -23.85 -30.44 18.12
N ASP A 100 -24.81 -31.24 18.58
CA ASP A 100 -26.12 -30.78 19.07
C ASP A 100 -26.13 -30.34 20.55
N GLU A 101 -25.02 -30.53 21.27
CA GLU A 101 -24.93 -30.16 22.67
C GLU A 101 -24.85 -28.63 22.85
N LYS A 102 -25.67 -28.11 23.76
CA LYS A 102 -25.73 -26.69 24.11
C LYS A 102 -24.97 -26.43 25.41
N VAL A 103 -24.18 -25.37 25.42
CA VAL A 103 -23.40 -24.89 26.56
C VAL A 103 -24.14 -23.75 27.25
N GLU A 104 -24.28 -23.80 28.57
CA GLU A 104 -24.83 -22.69 29.35
C GLU A 104 -23.73 -21.65 29.63
N VAL A 105 -23.92 -20.43 29.11
CA VAL A 105 -22.98 -19.33 29.26
C VAL A 105 -23.60 -18.21 30.07
N GLN A 106 -22.92 -17.83 31.14
CA GLN A 106 -23.27 -16.66 31.94
C GLN A 106 -22.53 -15.42 31.40
N PHE A 107 -23.21 -14.56 30.64
CA PHE A 107 -22.60 -13.33 30.13
C PHE A 107 -22.52 -12.24 31.22
N PRO A 108 -21.50 -11.36 31.18
CA PRO A 108 -21.30 -10.31 32.20
C PRO A 108 -22.47 -9.32 32.38
N ASN A 109 -23.34 -9.19 31.36
CA ASN A 109 -24.43 -8.21 31.31
C ASN A 109 -25.84 -8.86 31.30
N THR A 110 -25.98 -10.16 31.51
CA THR A 110 -27.28 -10.85 31.53
C THR A 110 -27.60 -11.39 32.92
N LYS A 111 -28.87 -11.31 33.34
CA LYS A 111 -29.33 -11.82 34.65
C LYS A 111 -29.46 -13.35 34.68
N SER A 112 -29.62 -13.98 33.52
CA SER A 112 -29.82 -15.43 33.39
C SER A 112 -28.78 -16.03 32.42
N PRO A 113 -28.38 -17.30 32.63
CA PRO A 113 -27.51 -18.01 31.71
C PRO A 113 -28.22 -18.25 30.38
N VAL A 114 -27.46 -18.20 29.29
CA VAL A 114 -27.95 -18.41 27.92
C VAL A 114 -27.38 -19.72 27.39
N LYS A 115 -28.25 -20.59 26.85
CA LYS A 115 -27.84 -21.82 26.16
C LYS A 115 -27.42 -21.50 24.74
N ILE A 116 -26.15 -21.69 24.43
CA ILE A 116 -25.61 -21.51 23.07
C ILE A 116 -25.11 -22.85 22.52
N GLN A 117 -25.30 -23.06 21.22
CA GLN A 117 -24.68 -24.19 20.52
C GLN A 117 -23.36 -23.71 19.91
N TYR A 118 -22.26 -24.37 20.26
CA TYR A 118 -20.97 -24.03 19.69
C TYR A 118 -20.76 -24.81 18.39
N LYS A 119 -20.92 -24.14 17.24
CA LYS A 119 -20.79 -24.74 15.91
C LYS A 119 -19.35 -25.16 15.53
N GLY A 120 -18.33 -24.73 16.27
CA GLY A 120 -16.93 -24.94 15.89
C GLY A 120 -16.38 -23.85 14.98
N LEU A 121 -15.06 -23.76 14.90
CA LEU A 121 -14.36 -22.78 14.08
C LEU A 121 -14.53 -23.04 12.58
N TYR A 122 -14.37 -24.27 12.11
CA TYR A 122 -14.49 -24.59 10.68
C TYR A 122 -15.89 -24.26 10.13
N PRO A 123 -16.99 -24.76 10.73
CA PRO A 123 -18.32 -24.50 10.19
C PRO A 123 -18.71 -23.02 10.31
N ALA A 124 -18.28 -22.33 11.38
CA ALA A 124 -18.57 -20.91 11.56
C ALA A 124 -17.85 -20.02 10.53
N ILE A 125 -16.59 -20.31 10.22
CA ILE A 125 -15.82 -19.57 9.20
C ILE A 125 -16.41 -19.82 7.80
N GLU A 126 -16.71 -21.08 7.48
CA GLU A 126 -17.32 -21.46 6.19
C GLU A 126 -18.68 -20.79 5.98
N GLU A 127 -19.56 -20.83 6.99
CA GLU A 127 -20.87 -20.18 6.96
C GLU A 127 -20.73 -18.66 6.81
N ALA A 128 -19.85 -18.03 7.59
CA ALA A 128 -19.63 -16.59 7.51
C ALA A 128 -19.07 -16.13 6.15
N ALA A 129 -18.16 -16.90 5.56
CA ALA A 129 -17.61 -16.63 4.23
C ALA A 129 -18.67 -16.81 3.11
N ARG A 130 -19.65 -17.71 3.30
CA ARG A 130 -20.75 -17.91 2.34
C ARG A 130 -21.76 -16.76 2.37
N VAL A 131 -22.16 -16.32 3.56
CA VAL A 131 -23.33 -15.43 3.77
C VAL A 131 -23.09 -13.96 3.40
N SER A 132 -21.85 -13.44 3.49
CA SER A 132 -21.61 -11.99 3.37
C SER A 132 -20.27 -11.66 2.70
N TYR A 133 -20.29 -10.74 1.74
CA TYR A 133 -19.09 -10.27 1.02
C TYR A 133 -18.01 -9.68 1.97
N PRO A 134 -18.34 -8.78 2.93
CA PRO A 134 -17.37 -8.31 3.93
C PRO A 134 -16.70 -9.42 4.75
N TYR A 135 -17.45 -10.45 5.14
CA TYR A 135 -16.87 -11.59 5.89
C TYR A 135 -16.06 -12.52 4.99
N ARG A 136 -16.49 -12.73 3.75
CA ARG A 136 -15.70 -13.45 2.75
C ARG A 136 -14.34 -12.81 2.51
N ALA A 137 -14.31 -11.48 2.34
CA ALA A 137 -13.05 -10.74 2.22
C ALA A 137 -12.21 -10.81 3.50
N LYS A 138 -12.84 -10.81 4.68
CA LYS A 138 -12.14 -10.88 5.98
C LYS A 138 -11.55 -12.27 6.28
N PHE A 139 -12.20 -13.33 5.80
CA PHE A 139 -11.78 -14.72 6.02
C PHE A 139 -11.06 -15.33 4.83
N GLN A 140 -10.84 -14.56 3.76
CA GLN A 140 -10.11 -15.01 2.57
C GLN A 140 -8.69 -15.53 2.92
N ASP A 141 -8.07 -15.00 3.97
CA ASP A 141 -6.77 -15.46 4.44
C ASP A 141 -6.84 -16.76 5.27
N LEU A 142 -8.00 -17.08 5.86
CA LEU A 142 -8.22 -18.31 6.64
C LEU A 142 -8.65 -19.47 5.74
N VAL A 143 -9.36 -19.15 4.66
CA VAL A 143 -9.95 -20.11 3.73
C VAL A 143 -9.05 -20.22 2.50
N GLY A 144 -8.34 -21.34 2.40
CA GLY A 144 -7.40 -21.62 1.33
C GLY A 144 -7.99 -22.54 0.26
N VAL A 145 -7.28 -22.63 -0.86
CA VAL A 145 -7.53 -23.62 -1.91
C VAL A 145 -6.85 -24.93 -1.49
N LYS A 146 -7.62 -26.01 -1.38
CA LYS A 146 -7.12 -27.35 -1.08
C LYS A 146 -7.45 -28.30 -2.24
N PRO A 147 -6.69 -29.39 -2.43
CA PRO A 147 -7.09 -30.44 -3.36
C PRO A 147 -8.49 -30.95 -3.03
N CYS A 148 -9.32 -31.17 -4.05
CA CYS A 148 -10.68 -31.69 -3.90
C CYS A 148 -10.65 -33.02 -3.15
N SER A 149 -11.51 -33.17 -2.14
CA SER A 149 -11.54 -34.36 -1.28
C SER A 149 -11.96 -35.64 -2.02
N VAL A 150 -12.70 -35.51 -3.14
CA VAL A 150 -13.19 -36.64 -3.94
C VAL A 150 -12.19 -37.08 -5.00
N CYS A 151 -11.69 -36.14 -5.80
CA CYS A 151 -10.77 -36.46 -6.91
C CYS A 151 -9.29 -36.29 -6.55
N ASN A 152 -8.97 -35.81 -5.34
CA ASN A 152 -7.62 -35.52 -4.87
C ASN A 152 -6.78 -34.68 -5.86
N GLY A 153 -7.40 -33.66 -6.46
CA GLY A 153 -6.71 -32.80 -7.42
C GLY A 153 -6.73 -33.26 -8.88
N THR A 154 -7.17 -34.48 -9.18
CA THR A 154 -7.10 -35.05 -10.55
C THR A 154 -8.10 -34.43 -11.54
N ARG A 155 -9.09 -33.67 -11.06
CA ARG A 155 -10.13 -32.98 -11.86
C ARG A 155 -11.10 -33.88 -12.63
N LEU A 156 -10.84 -35.18 -12.71
CA LEU A 156 -11.60 -36.13 -13.52
C LEU A 156 -12.54 -36.99 -12.68
N ARG A 157 -13.56 -37.54 -13.35
CA ARG A 157 -14.43 -38.60 -12.82
C ARG A 157 -13.62 -39.88 -12.57
N ALA A 158 -14.03 -40.67 -11.58
CA ALA A 158 -13.26 -41.83 -11.11
C ALA A 158 -13.05 -42.93 -12.17
N ASP A 159 -14.00 -43.12 -13.07
CA ASP A 159 -13.92 -44.07 -14.19
C ASP A 159 -12.99 -43.57 -15.31
N SER A 160 -13.07 -42.30 -15.70
CA SER A 160 -12.13 -41.69 -16.66
C SER A 160 -10.70 -41.69 -16.13
N ALA A 161 -10.52 -41.41 -14.83
CA ALA A 161 -9.22 -41.46 -14.16
C ALA A 161 -8.64 -42.88 -14.04
N ALA A 162 -9.46 -43.92 -14.16
CA ALA A 162 -9.05 -45.32 -14.01
C ALA A 162 -8.43 -45.92 -15.29
N VAL A 163 -8.60 -45.27 -16.45
CA VAL A 163 -8.07 -45.73 -17.73
C VAL A 163 -6.55 -45.67 -17.74
N ARG A 164 -5.90 -46.72 -18.26
CA ARG A 164 -4.43 -46.87 -18.23
C ARG A 164 -3.83 -46.99 -19.62
N LEU A 165 -2.66 -46.38 -19.79
CA LEU A 165 -1.74 -46.59 -20.90
C LEU A 165 -0.47 -47.24 -20.32
N LYS A 166 -0.14 -48.48 -20.73
CA LYS A 166 1.01 -49.26 -20.21
C LYS A 166 1.09 -49.21 -18.67
N GLU A 167 0.00 -49.61 -18.01
CA GLU A 167 -0.18 -49.60 -16.54
C GLU A 167 -0.19 -48.23 -15.83
N THR A 168 -0.02 -47.12 -16.55
CA THR A 168 -0.03 -45.78 -15.95
C THR A 168 -1.34 -45.06 -16.28
N THR A 169 -2.00 -44.44 -15.30
CA THR A 169 -3.23 -43.67 -15.55
C THR A 169 -2.94 -42.28 -16.09
N LEU A 170 -3.93 -41.64 -16.74
CA LEU A 170 -3.77 -40.27 -17.24
C LEU A 170 -3.41 -39.26 -16.12
N PRO A 171 -4.06 -39.26 -14.94
CA PRO A 171 -3.64 -38.36 -13.86
C PRO A 171 -2.21 -38.60 -13.37
N GLN A 172 -1.76 -39.86 -13.30
CA GLN A 172 -0.39 -40.19 -12.93
C GLN A 172 0.62 -39.67 -13.96
N LEU A 173 0.29 -39.72 -15.25
CA LEU A 173 1.12 -39.13 -16.31
C LEU A 173 1.18 -37.60 -16.15
N CYS A 174 0.04 -36.95 -15.90
CA CYS A 174 0.00 -35.50 -15.79
C CYS A 174 0.77 -34.94 -14.58
N GLN A 175 0.94 -35.74 -13.52
CA GLN A 175 1.67 -35.37 -12.29
C GLN A 175 3.18 -35.60 -12.38
N ARG A 176 3.68 -36.29 -13.42
CA ARG A 176 5.12 -36.51 -13.60
C ARG A 176 5.79 -35.29 -14.25
N PRO A 177 7.09 -35.06 -13.97
CA PRO A 177 7.90 -34.09 -14.72
C PRO A 177 7.87 -34.33 -16.23
N LEU A 178 7.94 -33.26 -17.03
CA LEU A 178 7.82 -33.35 -18.50
C LEU A 178 8.92 -34.20 -19.14
N ASP A 179 10.13 -34.23 -18.59
CA ASP A 179 11.22 -35.10 -19.08
C ASP A 179 10.94 -36.59 -18.82
N GLU A 180 10.40 -36.92 -17.65
CA GLU A 180 9.94 -38.28 -17.34
C GLU A 180 8.77 -38.70 -18.25
N VAL A 181 7.83 -37.80 -18.53
CA VAL A 181 6.71 -38.07 -19.45
C VAL A 181 7.22 -38.26 -20.88
N LEU A 182 8.17 -37.42 -21.32
CA LEU A 182 8.80 -37.56 -22.63
C LEU A 182 9.47 -38.93 -22.77
N GLY A 183 10.31 -39.30 -21.80
CA GLY A 183 10.98 -40.61 -21.78
C GLY A 183 9.98 -41.77 -21.72
N PHE A 184 8.86 -41.61 -20.99
CA PHE A 184 7.78 -42.58 -20.97
C PHE A 184 7.15 -42.75 -22.35
N LEU A 185 6.78 -41.67 -23.05
CA LEU A 185 6.16 -41.76 -24.38
C LEU A 185 7.12 -42.32 -25.43
N GLU A 186 8.40 -41.94 -25.39
CA GLU A 186 9.43 -42.48 -26.28
C GLU A 186 9.67 -43.99 -26.08
N SER A 187 9.42 -44.49 -24.86
CA SER A 187 9.52 -45.92 -24.55
C SER A 187 8.34 -46.76 -25.08
N ILE A 188 7.24 -46.14 -25.52
CA ILE A 188 6.05 -46.87 -25.97
C ILE A 188 6.30 -47.49 -27.34
N THR A 189 6.42 -48.82 -27.36
CA THR A 189 6.38 -49.61 -28.59
C THR A 189 4.93 -49.99 -28.92
N LEU A 190 4.43 -49.51 -30.06
CA LEU A 190 3.10 -49.82 -30.60
C LEU A 190 3.15 -51.03 -31.55
N GLU A 191 2.12 -51.87 -31.50
CA GLU A 191 1.90 -52.92 -32.51
C GLU A 191 1.47 -52.31 -33.86
N GLU A 192 1.53 -53.07 -34.94
CA GLU A 192 1.24 -52.56 -36.30
C GLU A 192 -0.19 -52.02 -36.46
N SER A 193 -1.17 -52.64 -35.80
CA SER A 193 -2.56 -52.18 -35.75
C SER A 193 -2.71 -50.88 -34.96
N GLN A 194 -2.03 -50.76 -33.82
CA GLN A 194 -2.05 -49.59 -32.96
C GLN A 194 -1.31 -48.41 -33.60
N LYS A 195 -0.22 -48.68 -34.31
CA LYS A 195 0.59 -47.67 -35.01
C LYS A 195 -0.21 -46.97 -36.10
N LYS A 196 -1.10 -47.68 -36.81
CA LYS A 196 -2.03 -47.07 -37.79
C LYS A 196 -3.04 -46.10 -37.17
N ILE A 197 -3.41 -46.29 -35.91
CA ILE A 197 -4.43 -45.48 -35.22
C ILE A 197 -3.78 -44.32 -34.45
N ALA A 198 -2.72 -44.61 -33.69
CA ALA A 198 -2.16 -43.68 -32.70
C ALA A 198 -0.71 -43.26 -33.00
N GLY A 199 -0.07 -43.76 -34.06
CA GLY A 199 1.33 -43.46 -34.38
C GLY A 199 1.59 -41.98 -34.58
N ASP A 200 0.78 -41.32 -35.42
CA ASP A 200 0.92 -39.88 -35.70
C ASP A 200 0.61 -39.02 -34.46
N LEU A 201 -0.38 -39.42 -33.66
CA LEU A 201 -0.72 -38.76 -32.39
C LEU A 201 0.41 -38.87 -31.36
N LEU A 202 1.04 -40.04 -31.25
CA LEU A 202 2.17 -40.27 -30.34
C LEU A 202 3.39 -39.44 -30.78
N ASN A 203 3.70 -39.42 -32.07
CA ASN A 203 4.79 -38.61 -32.61
C ASN A 203 4.56 -37.11 -32.36
N GLU A 204 3.33 -36.62 -32.58
CA GLU A 204 2.97 -35.23 -32.30
C GLU A 204 3.09 -34.89 -30.80
N ALA A 205 2.65 -35.79 -29.92
CA ALA A 205 2.78 -35.60 -28.47
C ALA A 205 4.24 -35.56 -28.02
N ILE A 206 5.08 -36.49 -28.51
CA ILE A 206 6.53 -36.53 -28.24
C ILE A 206 7.19 -35.23 -28.73
N HIS A 207 6.89 -34.79 -29.95
CA HIS A 207 7.47 -33.56 -30.49
C HIS A 207 7.09 -32.33 -29.66
N ARG A 208 5.83 -32.16 -29.25
CA ARG A 208 5.41 -31.02 -28.42
C ARG A 208 6.05 -31.03 -27.03
N LEU A 209 6.14 -32.19 -26.40
CA LEU A 209 6.80 -32.33 -25.10
C LEU A 209 8.30 -32.06 -25.19
N LYS A 210 8.94 -32.54 -26.26
CA LYS A 210 10.35 -32.27 -26.53
C LYS A 210 10.62 -30.77 -26.64
N PHE A 211 9.76 -30.00 -27.30
CA PHE A 211 9.92 -28.54 -27.34
C PHE A 211 9.82 -27.88 -25.97
N LEU A 212 8.90 -28.32 -25.11
CA LEU A 212 8.80 -27.82 -23.73
C LEU A 212 10.08 -28.14 -22.93
N VAL A 213 10.64 -29.34 -23.11
CA VAL A 213 11.90 -29.76 -22.49
C VAL A 213 13.10 -28.96 -23.03
N ASP A 214 13.18 -28.77 -24.35
CA ASP A 214 14.25 -28.01 -25.03
C ASP A 214 14.28 -26.55 -24.56
N VAL A 215 13.15 -25.92 -24.29
CA VAL A 215 13.10 -24.55 -23.71
C VAL A 215 13.34 -24.51 -22.20
N GLY A 216 13.73 -25.63 -21.58
CA GLY A 216 14.12 -25.68 -20.16
C GLY A 216 12.98 -25.92 -19.17
N LEU A 217 11.76 -26.24 -19.62
CA LEU A 217 10.59 -26.47 -18.74
C LEU A 217 10.43 -27.92 -18.28
N HIS A 218 11.47 -28.74 -18.45
CA HIS A 218 11.51 -30.17 -18.10
C HIS A 218 10.96 -30.52 -16.70
N TYR A 219 11.17 -29.65 -15.71
CA TYR A 219 10.76 -29.88 -14.32
C TYR A 219 9.26 -29.63 -14.03
N LEU A 220 8.52 -29.04 -14.97
CA LEU A 220 7.08 -28.78 -14.81
C LEU A 220 6.27 -30.07 -14.96
N THR A 221 5.03 -30.03 -14.50
CA THR A 221 4.05 -31.11 -14.67
C THR A 221 2.91 -30.61 -15.58
N LEU A 222 2.22 -31.52 -16.28
CA LEU A 222 1.12 -31.15 -17.19
C LEU A 222 -0.12 -30.67 -16.44
N ASP A 223 -0.29 -31.04 -15.16
CA ASP A 223 -1.42 -30.63 -14.32
C ASP A 223 -1.22 -29.28 -13.61
N ARG A 224 -0.02 -28.68 -13.71
CA ARG A 224 0.30 -27.40 -13.06
C ARG A 224 -0.60 -26.28 -13.57
N GLY A 225 -1.17 -25.52 -12.64
CA GLY A 225 -2.09 -24.43 -12.97
C GLY A 225 -1.38 -23.23 -13.59
N MET A 226 -1.92 -22.69 -14.69
CA MET A 226 -1.40 -21.49 -15.36
C MET A 226 -1.17 -20.29 -14.43
N PRO A 227 -2.04 -19.98 -13.44
CA PRO A 227 -1.82 -18.84 -12.53
C PRO A 227 -0.61 -18.99 -11.59
N THR A 228 -0.06 -20.21 -11.46
CA THR A 228 1.09 -20.51 -10.59
C THR A 228 2.42 -20.52 -11.35
N LEU A 229 2.38 -20.21 -12.65
CA LEU A 229 3.57 -20.10 -13.49
C LEU A 229 4.13 -18.67 -13.37
N SER A 230 5.45 -18.57 -13.32
CA SER A 230 6.15 -17.30 -13.49
C SER A 230 5.94 -16.73 -14.91
N GLY A 231 6.20 -15.42 -15.07
CA GLY A 231 6.13 -14.76 -16.38
C GLY A 231 7.02 -15.45 -17.42
N GLY A 232 8.27 -15.76 -17.06
CA GLY A 232 9.21 -16.47 -17.92
C GLY A 232 8.77 -17.90 -18.27
N GLU A 233 8.20 -18.66 -17.32
CA GLU A 233 7.64 -19.99 -17.61
C GLU A 233 6.48 -19.91 -18.62
N SER A 234 5.54 -18.99 -18.41
CA SER A 234 4.39 -18.78 -19.31
C SER A 234 4.84 -18.38 -20.73
N GLN A 235 5.82 -17.48 -20.82
CA GLN A 235 6.40 -17.05 -22.08
C GLN A 235 7.07 -18.21 -22.83
N ARG A 236 7.86 -19.05 -22.13
CA ARG A 236 8.53 -20.22 -22.72
C ARG A 236 7.53 -21.30 -23.16
N ILE A 237 6.43 -21.51 -22.44
CA ILE A 237 5.33 -22.39 -22.89
C ILE A 237 4.75 -21.85 -24.20
N ARG A 238 4.52 -20.54 -24.30
CA ARG A 238 4.01 -19.91 -25.52
C ARG A 238 4.98 -20.09 -26.68
N LEU A 239 6.28 -19.89 -26.45
CA LEU A 239 7.34 -20.09 -27.45
C LEU A 239 7.37 -21.54 -27.95
N ALA A 240 7.41 -22.52 -27.05
CA ALA A 240 7.36 -23.94 -27.39
C ALA A 240 6.10 -24.29 -28.20
N GLY A 241 4.94 -23.72 -27.83
CA GLY A 241 3.70 -23.87 -28.58
C GLY A 241 3.75 -23.28 -30.00
N GLN A 242 4.53 -22.22 -30.24
CA GLN A 242 4.75 -21.69 -31.58
C GLN A 242 5.71 -22.55 -32.41
N ILE A 243 6.81 -23.00 -31.80
CA ILE A 243 7.78 -23.89 -32.46
C ILE A 243 7.08 -25.19 -32.90
N GLY A 244 6.21 -25.75 -32.05
CA GLY A 244 5.44 -26.96 -32.36
C GLY A 244 4.46 -26.84 -33.52
N ARG A 245 4.09 -25.62 -33.94
CA ARG A 245 3.22 -25.38 -35.11
C ARG A 245 3.97 -25.36 -36.43
N ALA A 246 5.31 -25.35 -36.40
CA ALA A 246 6.19 -25.33 -37.58
C ALA A 246 5.78 -24.30 -38.65
N LEU A 247 5.35 -23.11 -38.21
CA LEU A 247 5.01 -22.02 -39.11
C LEU A 247 6.28 -21.49 -39.80
N THR A 248 6.16 -21.08 -41.06
CA THR A 248 7.25 -20.51 -41.87
C THR A 248 6.85 -19.14 -42.39
N GLY A 249 7.80 -18.22 -42.56
CA GLY A 249 7.52 -16.86 -43.03
C GLY A 249 6.87 -15.95 -41.97
N VAL A 250 6.98 -16.31 -40.70
CA VAL A 250 6.44 -15.52 -39.57
C VAL A 250 7.52 -14.61 -38.99
N LEU A 251 7.13 -13.40 -38.60
CA LEU A 251 7.93 -12.49 -37.78
C LEU A 251 7.62 -12.72 -36.31
N TYR A 252 8.55 -13.34 -35.59
CA TYR A 252 8.46 -13.50 -34.13
C TYR A 252 9.13 -12.31 -33.46
N VAL A 253 8.38 -11.60 -32.61
CA VAL A 253 8.91 -10.54 -31.75
C VAL A 253 8.83 -11.04 -30.31
N LEU A 254 9.99 -11.23 -29.68
CA LEU A 254 10.11 -11.75 -28.33
C LEU A 254 10.75 -10.70 -27.42
N ASP A 255 10.15 -10.53 -26.25
CA ASP A 255 10.56 -9.55 -25.24
C ASP A 255 11.24 -10.29 -24.09
N GLU A 256 12.57 -10.23 -24.01
CA GLU A 256 13.42 -10.84 -22.96
C GLU A 256 13.09 -12.32 -22.62
N PRO A 257 13.25 -13.26 -23.56
CA PRO A 257 12.94 -14.66 -23.32
C PRO A 257 13.84 -15.34 -22.27
N THR A 258 14.92 -14.71 -21.83
CA THR A 258 15.79 -15.19 -20.74
C THR A 258 15.27 -14.87 -19.33
N ILE A 259 14.15 -14.16 -19.18
CA ILE A 259 13.59 -13.82 -17.87
C ILE A 259 13.37 -15.08 -17.01
N GLY A 260 13.85 -15.02 -15.76
CA GLY A 260 13.78 -16.10 -14.79
C GLY A 260 14.42 -17.40 -15.28
N LEU A 261 15.37 -17.33 -16.23
CA LEU A 261 16.17 -18.45 -16.71
C LEU A 261 17.56 -18.37 -16.09
N HIS A 262 18.06 -19.51 -15.60
CA HIS A 262 19.42 -19.58 -15.09
C HIS A 262 20.43 -19.60 -16.27
N PRO A 263 21.58 -18.91 -16.17
CA PRO A 263 22.55 -18.82 -17.28
C PRO A 263 22.95 -20.17 -17.90
N ARG A 264 23.03 -21.24 -17.09
CA ARG A 264 23.23 -22.63 -17.55
C ARG A 264 22.31 -23.02 -18.73
N ASP A 265 21.05 -22.60 -18.68
CA ASP A 265 20.02 -23.03 -19.62
C ASP A 265 19.85 -22.03 -20.79
N ASN A 266 20.55 -20.89 -20.80
CA ASN A 266 20.52 -19.89 -21.88
C ASN A 266 20.92 -20.51 -23.23
N GLY A 267 21.94 -21.37 -23.25
CA GLY A 267 22.37 -22.07 -24.46
C GLY A 267 21.25 -22.88 -25.13
N ARG A 268 20.39 -23.55 -24.33
CA ARG A 268 19.26 -24.33 -24.85
C ARG A 268 18.21 -23.44 -25.51
N LEU A 269 17.92 -22.28 -24.89
CA LEU A 269 17.02 -21.29 -25.46
C LEU A 269 17.57 -20.73 -26.77
N VAL A 270 18.86 -20.37 -26.82
CA VAL A 270 19.52 -19.89 -28.03
C VAL A 270 19.44 -20.92 -29.16
N GLU A 271 19.64 -22.21 -28.87
CA GLU A 271 19.47 -23.28 -29.86
C GLU A 271 18.02 -23.40 -30.35
N ALA A 272 17.03 -23.30 -29.45
CA ALA A 272 15.62 -23.30 -29.84
C ALA A 272 15.25 -22.10 -30.74
N LEU A 273 15.79 -20.92 -30.44
CA LEU A 273 15.59 -19.71 -31.27
C LEU A 273 16.26 -19.84 -32.64
N LYS A 274 17.44 -20.47 -32.71
CA LYS A 274 18.11 -20.79 -33.98
C LYS A 274 17.27 -21.76 -34.81
N LYS A 275 16.75 -22.85 -34.21
CA LYS A 275 15.81 -23.77 -34.90
C LYS A 275 14.60 -23.01 -35.46
N LEU A 276 14.01 -22.10 -34.68
CA LEU A 276 12.86 -21.31 -35.13
C LEU A 276 13.20 -20.42 -36.34
N LYS A 277 14.39 -19.79 -36.33
CA LYS A 277 14.92 -19.03 -37.45
C LYS A 277 15.17 -19.90 -38.69
N ASP A 278 15.81 -21.06 -38.50
CA ASP A 278 16.20 -21.97 -39.58
C ASP A 278 15.00 -22.62 -40.30
N LEU A 279 13.81 -22.64 -39.66
CA LEU A 279 12.54 -22.98 -40.30
C LEU A 279 12.09 -21.93 -41.36
N GLY A 280 12.83 -20.85 -41.56
CA GLY A 280 12.49 -19.77 -42.50
C GLY A 280 11.67 -18.65 -41.86
N ASN A 281 11.88 -18.39 -40.57
CA ASN A 281 11.25 -17.29 -39.84
C ASN A 281 12.24 -16.19 -39.51
N THR A 282 11.72 -14.99 -39.27
CA THR A 282 12.52 -13.88 -38.73
C THR A 282 12.24 -13.76 -37.24
N VAL A 283 13.29 -13.78 -36.42
CA VAL A 283 13.18 -13.64 -34.95
C VAL A 283 13.82 -12.32 -34.54
N VAL A 284 13.01 -11.42 -33.99
CA VAL A 284 13.42 -10.15 -33.40
C VAL A 284 13.34 -10.29 -31.88
N LEU A 285 14.45 -10.03 -31.22
CA LEU A 285 14.60 -10.18 -29.77
C LEU A 285 14.89 -8.81 -29.15
N VAL A 286 14.17 -8.47 -28.09
CA VAL A 286 14.61 -7.43 -27.14
C VAL A 286 15.31 -8.17 -26.01
N GLU A 287 16.59 -7.86 -25.77
CA GLU A 287 17.41 -8.57 -24.78
C GLU A 287 18.50 -7.68 -24.18
N HIS A 288 18.93 -8.10 -22.99
CA HIS A 288 20.03 -7.53 -22.23
C HIS A 288 21.05 -8.61 -21.80
N ASP A 289 20.74 -9.90 -21.93
CA ASP A 289 21.66 -10.98 -21.60
C ASP A 289 22.87 -11.04 -22.53
N ARG A 290 24.06 -11.15 -21.94
CA ARG A 290 25.32 -11.13 -22.70
C ARG A 290 25.44 -12.28 -23.69
N GLU A 291 25.08 -13.50 -23.30
CA GLU A 291 25.24 -14.69 -24.15
C GLU A 291 24.30 -14.63 -25.36
N VAL A 292 23.05 -14.16 -25.15
CA VAL A 292 22.09 -13.99 -26.24
C VAL A 292 22.52 -12.88 -27.20
N LEU A 293 23.00 -11.74 -26.67
CA LEU A 293 23.50 -10.65 -27.50
C LEU A 293 24.70 -11.10 -28.36
N GLU A 294 25.64 -11.84 -27.78
CA GLU A 294 26.82 -12.37 -28.49
C GLU A 294 26.47 -13.45 -29.52
N ALA A 295 25.42 -14.23 -29.29
CA ALA A 295 24.94 -15.27 -30.21
C ALA A 295 24.10 -14.76 -31.38
N SER A 296 23.67 -13.49 -31.35
CA SER A 296 22.81 -12.88 -32.38
C SER A 296 23.54 -12.66 -33.71
N ASP A 297 22.79 -12.76 -34.82
CA ASP A 297 23.33 -12.52 -36.16
C ASP A 297 23.60 -11.02 -36.41
N ARG A 298 22.72 -10.17 -35.87
CA ARG A 298 22.76 -8.71 -35.99
C ARG A 298 22.16 -8.08 -34.72
N LEU A 299 22.79 -7.02 -34.24
CA LEU A 299 22.37 -6.21 -33.12
C LEU A 299 22.03 -4.78 -33.57
N PHE A 300 21.04 -4.21 -32.89
CA PHE A 300 20.65 -2.80 -33.00
C PHE A 300 20.65 -2.22 -31.59
N ASP A 301 21.56 -1.29 -31.32
CA ASP A 301 21.70 -0.64 -30.02
C ASP A 301 20.93 0.68 -30.01
N PHE A 302 19.94 0.80 -29.14
CA PHE A 302 19.13 1.99 -28.98
C PHE A 302 19.70 2.88 -27.86
N GLY A 303 19.70 4.20 -28.08
CA GLY A 303 20.22 5.15 -27.10
C GLY A 303 20.22 6.60 -27.60
N PRO A 304 21.11 7.47 -27.07
CA PRO A 304 22.14 7.21 -26.05
C PRO A 304 21.61 7.10 -24.61
N GLY A 305 20.35 7.50 -24.35
CA GLY A 305 19.70 7.38 -23.04
C GLY A 305 18.30 6.78 -23.14
N SER A 306 17.52 6.84 -22.05
CA SER A 306 16.18 6.27 -21.97
C SER A 306 15.07 7.29 -22.24
N GLY A 307 13.86 6.82 -22.58
CA GLY A 307 12.70 7.64 -22.91
C GLY A 307 13.00 8.64 -24.03
N ARG A 308 12.73 9.93 -23.81
CA ARG A 308 12.96 10.99 -24.81
C ARG A 308 14.42 11.22 -25.18
N PHE A 309 15.36 10.76 -24.35
CA PHE A 309 16.80 10.86 -24.61
C PHE A 309 17.30 9.66 -25.45
N GLY A 310 16.39 8.72 -25.75
CA GLY A 310 16.63 7.54 -26.56
C GLY A 310 15.87 7.58 -27.89
N GLY A 311 15.42 6.41 -28.34
CA GLY A 311 14.62 6.26 -29.57
C GLY A 311 15.43 6.29 -30.87
N ASN A 312 16.76 6.45 -30.79
CA ASN A 312 17.65 6.44 -31.95
C ASN A 312 18.53 5.18 -31.93
N VAL A 313 18.80 4.61 -33.11
CA VAL A 313 19.79 3.53 -33.26
C VAL A 313 21.18 4.16 -33.22
N THR A 314 21.89 3.98 -32.11
CA THR A 314 23.24 4.53 -31.89
C THR A 314 24.32 3.71 -32.59
N SER A 315 24.10 2.41 -32.72
CA SER A 315 24.97 1.51 -33.46
C SER A 315 24.19 0.31 -33.96
N GLU A 316 24.53 -0.15 -35.17
CA GLU A 316 24.02 -1.39 -35.74
C GLU A 316 25.16 -2.21 -36.36
N GLY A 317 25.03 -3.53 -36.34
CA GLY A 317 25.98 -4.45 -36.96
C GLY A 317 26.02 -5.79 -36.25
N THR A 318 27.08 -6.57 -36.49
CA THR A 318 27.32 -7.82 -35.74
C THR A 318 27.78 -7.51 -34.30
N PRO A 319 27.65 -8.45 -33.35
CA PRO A 319 28.11 -8.25 -31.97
C PRO A 319 29.58 -7.78 -31.88
N LYS A 320 30.46 -8.36 -32.70
CA LYS A 320 31.87 -7.96 -32.79
C LYS A 320 32.07 -6.53 -33.33
N GLN A 321 31.20 -6.06 -34.23
CA GLN A 321 31.25 -4.68 -34.73
C GLN A 321 30.78 -3.69 -33.66
N ILE A 322 29.72 -4.02 -32.92
CA ILE A 322 29.23 -3.18 -31.81
C ILE A 322 30.26 -3.09 -30.68
N GLN A 323 30.92 -4.19 -30.32
CA GLN A 323 32.02 -4.19 -29.33
C GLN A 323 33.14 -3.21 -29.69
N ARG A 324 33.50 -3.11 -30.98
CA ARG A 324 34.53 -2.16 -31.46
C ARG A 324 34.07 -0.70 -31.41
N ARG A 325 32.76 -0.44 -31.37
CA ARG A 325 32.13 0.88 -31.31
C ARG A 325 31.79 1.30 -29.86
N SER A 326 32.62 0.89 -28.89
CA SER A 326 32.41 1.15 -27.46
C SER A 326 32.34 2.62 -27.05
N LYS A 327 32.78 3.56 -27.90
CA LYS A 327 32.67 5.01 -27.63
C LYS A 327 31.29 5.58 -27.97
N THR A 328 30.58 4.98 -28.93
CA THR A 328 29.28 5.47 -29.41
C THR A 328 28.12 4.63 -28.88
N SER A 329 28.37 3.34 -28.63
CA SER A 329 27.38 2.38 -28.12
C SER A 329 27.65 2.10 -26.64
N LEU A 330 26.64 2.33 -25.80
CA LEU A 330 26.71 2.02 -24.37
C LEU A 330 26.81 0.50 -24.17
N THR A 331 25.98 -0.27 -24.89
CA THR A 331 26.01 -1.73 -24.90
C THR A 331 27.38 -2.25 -25.35
N GLY A 332 27.96 -1.67 -26.41
CA GLY A 332 29.31 -1.98 -26.89
C GLY A 332 30.39 -1.72 -25.85
N ALA A 333 30.23 -0.70 -24.98
CA ALA A 333 31.16 -0.45 -23.88
C ALA A 333 31.15 -1.58 -22.83
N TYR A 334 29.99 -2.16 -22.52
CA TYR A 334 29.88 -3.30 -21.60
C TYR A 334 30.34 -4.61 -22.25
N LEU A 335 29.95 -4.87 -23.50
CA LEU A 335 30.37 -6.07 -24.23
C LEU A 335 31.89 -6.13 -24.43
N SER A 336 32.54 -4.99 -24.70
CA SER A 336 34.01 -4.89 -24.82
C SER A 336 34.75 -4.92 -23.48
N GLY A 337 34.05 -4.79 -22.35
CA GLY A 337 34.64 -4.66 -21.01
C GLY A 337 35.25 -3.28 -20.69
N THR A 338 35.01 -2.27 -21.55
CA THR A 338 35.42 -0.88 -21.30
C THR A 338 34.67 -0.30 -20.10
N LYS A 339 33.35 -0.55 -20.02
CA LYS A 339 32.53 -0.38 -18.83
C LYS A 339 32.21 -1.74 -18.23
N ARG A 340 32.05 -1.80 -16.91
CA ARG A 340 31.79 -3.05 -16.16
C ARG A 340 31.29 -2.74 -14.75
N ILE A 341 30.54 -3.68 -14.19
CA ILE A 341 30.13 -3.68 -12.78
C ILE A 341 31.27 -4.32 -11.99
N VAL A 342 31.88 -3.55 -11.09
CA VAL A 342 33.09 -3.97 -10.36
C VAL A 342 32.75 -4.92 -9.22
N ILE A 343 33.68 -5.85 -8.92
CA ILE A 343 33.58 -6.70 -7.74
C ILE A 343 33.98 -5.88 -6.50
N PRO A 344 33.24 -5.92 -5.37
CA PRO A 344 33.61 -5.19 -4.16
C PRO A 344 35.00 -5.60 -3.63
N ASN A 345 35.83 -4.61 -3.25
CA ASN A 345 37.14 -4.86 -2.63
C ASN A 345 37.03 -5.63 -1.30
N THR A 346 36.03 -5.29 -0.50
CA THR A 346 35.76 -5.85 0.83
C THR A 346 34.30 -6.21 0.92
N ARG A 347 34.00 -7.45 1.35
CA ARG A 347 32.63 -7.86 1.66
C ARG A 347 32.30 -7.52 3.10
N ARG A 348 31.02 -7.28 3.40
CA ARG A 348 30.56 -6.91 4.75
C ARG A 348 30.63 -8.06 5.75
N MET A 349 30.74 -9.29 5.25
CA MET A 349 30.93 -10.49 6.06
C MET A 349 32.42 -10.78 6.23
N GLU A 350 32.93 -10.58 7.45
CA GLU A 350 34.33 -10.87 7.82
C GLU A 350 34.45 -12.26 8.44
N ARG A 351 35.39 -13.07 7.93
CA ARG A 351 35.77 -14.34 8.58
C ARG A 351 36.64 -14.06 9.80
N VAL A 352 36.42 -14.83 10.87
CA VAL A 352 37.30 -14.83 12.04
C VAL A 352 38.54 -15.66 11.70
N ALA A 353 39.74 -15.12 11.93
CA ALA A 353 40.98 -15.89 11.77
C ALA A 353 41.10 -16.88 12.94
N ASP A 354 41.40 -18.15 12.63
CA ASP A 354 41.57 -19.26 13.58
C ASP A 354 42.50 -18.89 14.76
N GLU A 355 41.94 -18.59 15.95
CA GLU A 355 42.72 -18.54 17.20
C GLU A 355 42.08 -19.29 18.38
N SER A 356 40.97 -20.02 18.22
CA SER A 356 40.50 -20.90 19.30
C SER A 356 39.81 -22.18 18.80
N ASN A 357 40.53 -23.30 18.91
CA ASN A 357 39.95 -24.64 18.97
C ASN A 357 39.07 -24.76 20.24
N SER A 358 37.80 -24.39 20.16
CA SER A 358 36.78 -24.82 21.12
C SER A 358 35.75 -25.66 20.38
N ALA A 359 35.92 -26.98 20.45
CA ALA A 359 35.12 -27.98 19.74
C ALA A 359 33.76 -28.28 20.39
N ASP A 360 33.20 -27.37 21.19
CA ASP A 360 32.01 -27.62 22.03
C ASP A 360 30.83 -26.64 21.80
N SER A 361 30.83 -25.82 20.73
CA SER A 361 29.67 -25.00 20.32
C SER A 361 28.92 -25.63 19.15
N SER A 362 27.60 -25.78 19.30
CA SER A 362 26.70 -26.41 18.33
C SER A 362 26.36 -25.58 17.09
N ASP A 363 26.92 -24.37 16.93
CA ASP A 363 26.66 -23.47 15.79
C ASP A 363 27.95 -23.11 15.03
N LEU A 364 28.25 -23.88 13.99
CA LEU A 364 29.45 -23.78 13.15
C LEU A 364 29.66 -22.40 12.47
N LEU A 365 28.62 -21.59 12.30
CA LEU A 365 28.69 -20.32 11.56
C LEU A 365 29.12 -19.13 12.42
N THR A 366 28.71 -19.08 13.70
CA THR A 366 29.13 -18.02 14.65
C THR A 366 30.59 -18.10 15.03
N ASP A 367 31.19 -19.28 14.86
CA ASP A 367 32.62 -19.52 15.13
C ASP A 367 33.51 -19.15 13.92
N LEU A 368 32.95 -19.22 12.70
CA LEU A 368 33.68 -18.92 11.45
C LEU A 368 33.57 -17.44 11.03
N TYR A 369 32.51 -16.75 11.43
CA TYR A 369 32.19 -15.39 11.00
C TYR A 369 32.02 -14.43 12.16
N ARG A 370 32.52 -13.21 11.99
CA ARG A 370 32.23 -12.13 12.92
C ARG A 370 30.72 -11.86 12.90
N LYS A 371 30.20 -11.36 14.02
CA LYS A 371 28.80 -10.95 14.14
C LYS A 371 28.41 -10.05 12.97
N PRO A 372 27.33 -10.36 12.20
CA PRO A 372 26.93 -9.58 11.05
C PRO A 372 26.69 -8.10 11.40
N PRO A 373 26.87 -7.16 10.44
CA PRO A 373 26.74 -5.73 10.69
C PRO A 373 25.37 -5.32 11.29
N GLY A 374 24.31 -6.03 10.91
CA GLY A 374 22.95 -5.81 11.40
C GLY A 374 22.64 -6.48 12.74
N GLY A 375 23.64 -6.97 13.48
CA GLY A 375 23.48 -7.42 14.85
C GLY A 375 23.12 -8.89 15.04
N GLY A 376 23.05 -9.70 13.98
CA GLY A 376 22.78 -11.14 14.10
C GLY A 376 22.44 -11.83 12.78
N TRP A 377 21.94 -13.06 12.89
CA TRP A 377 21.46 -13.87 11.77
C TRP A 377 19.95 -14.01 11.85
N LEU A 378 19.28 -13.95 10.70
CA LEU A 378 17.89 -14.39 10.55
C LEU A 378 17.88 -15.84 10.10
N GLU A 379 17.31 -16.73 10.89
CA GLU A 379 17.27 -18.16 10.60
C GLU A 379 15.82 -18.64 10.49
N ILE A 380 15.54 -19.43 9.45
CA ILE A 380 14.28 -20.14 9.30
C ILE A 380 14.59 -21.61 9.02
N LEU A 381 14.18 -22.47 9.95
CA LEU A 381 14.60 -23.86 10.03
C LEU A 381 13.50 -24.80 9.54
N GLY A 382 13.88 -25.84 8.82
CA GLY A 382 13.01 -26.92 8.38
C GLY A 382 11.93 -26.50 7.38
N CYS A 383 12.26 -25.65 6.41
CA CYS A 383 11.32 -25.22 5.37
C CYS A 383 10.93 -26.36 4.43
N GLN A 384 9.63 -26.55 4.20
CA GLN A 384 9.07 -27.68 3.43
C GLN A 384 8.02 -27.24 2.40
N GLN A 385 7.94 -25.95 2.08
CA GLN A 385 7.00 -25.44 1.08
C GLN A 385 7.31 -26.00 -0.32
N ASN A 386 6.29 -26.52 -1.02
CA ASN A 386 6.40 -27.12 -2.35
C ASN A 386 7.48 -28.22 -2.44
N ASN A 387 8.55 -27.99 -3.22
CA ASN A 387 9.63 -28.96 -3.41
C ASN A 387 10.77 -28.83 -2.39
N LEU A 388 10.70 -27.90 -1.42
CA LEU A 388 11.74 -27.72 -0.40
C LEU A 388 11.88 -28.96 0.49
N ARG A 389 13.12 -29.37 0.74
CA ARG A 389 13.47 -30.64 1.41
C ARG A 389 13.91 -30.44 2.85
N ASN A 390 13.06 -29.79 3.66
CA ASN A 390 13.33 -29.52 5.08
C ASN A 390 14.65 -28.73 5.26
N VAL A 391 14.78 -27.62 4.53
CA VAL A 391 16.00 -26.82 4.47
C VAL A 391 16.07 -25.80 5.59
N ASP A 392 17.28 -25.55 6.09
CA ASP A 392 17.58 -24.54 7.10
C ASP A 392 18.24 -23.33 6.42
N LEU A 393 17.50 -22.23 6.28
CA LEU A 393 18.00 -20.98 5.69
C LEU A 393 18.54 -20.05 6.78
N ARG A 394 19.73 -19.50 6.54
CA ARG A 394 20.38 -18.51 7.41
C ARG A 394 20.82 -17.30 6.59
N ILE A 395 20.42 -16.10 7.01
CA ILE A 395 20.69 -14.83 6.34
C ILE A 395 21.42 -13.88 7.30
N PRO A 396 22.57 -13.31 6.93
CA PRO A 396 23.25 -12.31 7.75
C PRO A 396 22.48 -10.98 7.71
N LEU A 397 22.17 -10.41 8.89
CA LEU A 397 21.52 -9.10 8.97
C LEU A 397 22.51 -7.98 8.64
N GLY A 398 22.02 -6.93 7.98
CA GLY A 398 22.83 -5.77 7.58
C GLY A 398 23.80 -6.04 6.41
N ALA A 399 23.48 -7.03 5.57
CA ALA A 399 24.27 -7.42 4.40
C ALA A 399 23.39 -7.56 3.15
N LEU A 400 24.03 -7.54 1.97
CA LEU A 400 23.38 -7.86 0.70
C LEU A 400 23.46 -9.38 0.46
N THR A 401 22.34 -10.08 0.60
CA THR A 401 22.24 -11.52 0.38
C THR A 401 21.59 -11.83 -0.96
N CYS A 402 22.22 -12.67 -1.77
CA CYS A 402 21.66 -13.14 -3.04
C CYS A 402 21.23 -14.60 -2.94
N VAL A 403 20.01 -14.90 -3.34
CA VAL A 403 19.44 -16.25 -3.39
C VAL A 403 19.39 -16.66 -4.85
N THR A 404 20.13 -17.70 -5.19
CA THR A 404 20.36 -18.11 -6.58
C THR A 404 20.11 -19.60 -6.76
N GLY A 405 20.31 -20.12 -7.97
CA GLY A 405 20.01 -21.50 -8.34
C GLY A 405 19.02 -21.62 -9.50
N LEU A 406 18.85 -22.83 -10.05
CA LEU A 406 18.06 -23.07 -11.27
C LEU A 406 16.59 -22.63 -11.16
N SER A 407 15.95 -22.35 -12.29
CA SER A 407 14.51 -22.07 -12.36
C SER A 407 13.74 -23.30 -11.89
N GLY A 408 12.85 -23.14 -10.90
CA GLY A 408 12.16 -24.27 -10.26
C GLY A 408 12.93 -24.96 -9.11
N SER A 409 14.08 -24.45 -8.67
CA SER A 409 14.82 -25.02 -7.52
C SER A 409 14.16 -24.77 -6.15
N GLY A 410 13.18 -23.84 -6.07
CA GLY A 410 12.44 -23.51 -4.84
C GLY A 410 12.71 -22.10 -4.27
N LYS A 411 13.40 -21.21 -5.00
CA LYS A 411 13.79 -19.86 -4.54
C LYS A 411 12.60 -19.02 -4.03
N SER A 412 11.57 -18.85 -4.87
CA SER A 412 10.37 -18.06 -4.50
C SER A 412 9.58 -18.70 -3.36
N SER A 413 9.52 -20.04 -3.33
CA SER A 413 8.89 -20.77 -2.21
C SER A 413 9.61 -20.55 -0.88
N LEU A 414 10.95 -20.49 -0.90
CA LEU A 414 11.75 -20.25 0.29
C LEU A 414 11.65 -18.79 0.76
N ILE A 415 11.83 -17.82 -0.15
CA ILE A 415 11.94 -16.42 0.22
C ILE A 415 10.59 -15.71 0.31
N GLN A 416 9.72 -15.84 -0.69
CA GLN A 416 8.43 -15.14 -0.70
C GLN A 416 7.34 -15.89 0.05
N GLU A 417 7.18 -17.19 -0.20
CA GLU A 417 6.07 -17.96 0.39
C GLU A 417 6.34 -18.38 1.83
N THR A 418 7.60 -18.52 2.24
CA THR A 418 7.97 -18.95 3.59
C THR A 418 8.55 -17.79 4.40
N LEU A 419 9.75 -17.29 4.08
CA LEU A 419 10.44 -16.26 4.86
C LEU A 419 9.66 -14.94 4.97
N ALA A 420 9.24 -14.34 3.85
CA ALA A 420 8.56 -13.06 3.83
C ALA A 420 7.28 -13.08 4.67
N ARG A 421 6.47 -14.13 4.47
CA ARG A 421 5.20 -14.33 5.19
C ARG A 421 5.42 -14.64 6.67
N ALA A 422 6.47 -15.39 7.02
CA ALA A 422 6.81 -15.69 8.41
C ALA A 422 7.22 -14.43 9.17
N VAL A 423 8.09 -13.61 8.59
CA VAL A 423 8.51 -12.33 9.17
C VAL A 423 7.34 -11.34 9.22
N ALA A 424 6.52 -11.26 8.17
CA ALA A 424 5.33 -10.41 8.16
C ALA A 424 4.34 -10.80 9.28
N ARG A 425 4.12 -12.10 9.49
CA ARG A 425 3.28 -12.62 10.57
C ARG A 425 3.87 -12.31 11.95
N HIS A 426 5.19 -12.45 12.13
CA HIS A 426 5.88 -12.07 13.36
C HIS A 426 5.69 -10.57 13.68
N LEU A 427 5.75 -9.72 12.66
CA LEU A 427 5.49 -8.28 12.74
C LEU A 427 3.99 -7.91 12.83
N ARG A 428 3.09 -8.91 12.96
CA ARG A 428 1.63 -8.73 13.03
C ARG A 428 1.03 -8.01 11.83
N LEU A 429 1.67 -8.13 10.66
CA LEU A 429 1.15 -7.64 9.39
C LEU A 429 0.09 -8.62 8.84
N LYS A 430 -0.87 -8.08 8.08
CA LYS A 430 -1.87 -8.89 7.39
C LYS A 430 -1.27 -9.51 6.14
N GLY A 431 -1.68 -10.74 5.81
CA GLY A 431 -1.27 -11.42 4.60
C GLY A 431 -1.51 -12.92 4.65
N PRO A 432 -1.21 -13.62 3.55
CA PRO A 432 -1.33 -15.07 3.47
C PRO A 432 -0.41 -15.77 4.47
N ALA A 433 -0.80 -16.98 4.87
CA ALA A 433 0.01 -17.79 5.77
C ALA A 433 1.37 -18.19 5.16
N PRO A 434 2.42 -18.26 5.99
CA PRO A 434 3.70 -18.79 5.54
C PRO A 434 3.60 -20.28 5.21
N GLY A 435 4.44 -20.73 4.27
CA GLY A 435 4.69 -22.16 4.05
C GLY A 435 5.19 -22.85 5.32
N PRO A 436 5.14 -24.20 5.38
CA PRO A 436 5.52 -24.95 6.57
C PRO A 436 7.02 -24.80 6.87
N PHE A 437 7.33 -24.47 8.12
CA PHE A 437 8.68 -24.43 8.69
C PHE A 437 8.62 -24.84 10.17
N ARG A 438 9.76 -25.26 10.74
CA ARG A 438 9.87 -25.74 12.13
C ARG A 438 10.02 -24.60 13.12
N GLU A 439 10.97 -23.70 12.88
CA GLU A 439 11.34 -22.64 13.82
C GLU A 439 11.90 -21.42 13.08
N MET A 440 11.74 -20.22 13.65
CA MET A 440 12.36 -18.99 13.14
C MET A 440 13.07 -18.27 14.30
N ARG A 441 14.30 -17.82 14.07
CA ARG A 441 15.18 -17.14 15.05
C ARG A 441 15.73 -15.83 14.48
N GLY A 442 16.02 -14.85 15.34
CA GLY A 442 16.60 -13.56 14.91
C GLY A 442 15.60 -12.58 14.28
N ALA A 443 14.30 -12.91 14.27
CA ALA A 443 13.26 -12.04 13.72
C ALA A 443 12.99 -10.80 14.60
N GLU A 444 13.33 -10.87 15.89
CA GLU A 444 13.29 -9.77 16.86
C GLU A 444 14.22 -8.60 16.49
N GLU A 445 15.23 -8.85 15.66
CA GLU A 445 16.13 -7.82 15.17
C GLU A 445 15.54 -6.97 14.03
N ILE A 446 14.38 -7.39 13.51
CA ILE A 446 13.69 -6.78 12.37
C ILE A 446 12.45 -6.06 12.89
N ASN A 447 12.28 -4.79 12.53
CA ASN A 447 11.05 -4.03 12.86
C ASN A 447 10.12 -3.84 11.66
N ARG A 448 10.60 -4.15 10.46
CA ARG A 448 9.89 -3.90 9.22
C ARG A 448 10.31 -4.90 8.14
N VAL A 449 9.35 -5.44 7.40
CA VAL A 449 9.61 -6.24 6.20
C VAL A 449 8.94 -5.61 4.98
N MET A 450 9.62 -5.65 3.85
CA MET A 450 9.09 -5.25 2.56
C MET A 450 9.43 -6.34 1.54
N ALA A 451 8.41 -6.98 0.99
CA ALA A 451 8.57 -7.85 -0.18
C ALA A 451 8.14 -7.08 -1.43
N VAL A 452 9.02 -7.03 -2.43
CA VAL A 452 8.81 -6.31 -3.69
C VAL A 452 8.76 -7.31 -4.83
N ASP A 453 7.53 -7.60 -5.25
CA ASP A 453 7.23 -8.46 -6.39
C ASP A 453 7.19 -7.66 -7.71
N GLN A 454 7.19 -8.42 -8.81
CA GLN A 454 7.03 -7.91 -10.17
C GLN A 454 5.57 -7.61 -10.54
N ASN A 455 4.62 -7.78 -9.60
CA ASN A 455 3.22 -7.52 -9.88
C ASN A 455 3.01 -6.04 -10.28
N PRO A 456 2.06 -5.72 -11.18
CA PRO A 456 1.78 -4.34 -11.55
C PRO A 456 1.48 -3.46 -10.34
N ILE A 457 1.89 -2.20 -10.37
CA ILE A 457 1.62 -1.23 -9.28
C ILE A 457 0.12 -1.07 -9.05
N GLY A 458 -0.65 -1.06 -10.13
CA GLY A 458 -2.10 -0.93 -10.12
C GLY A 458 -2.68 -1.37 -11.45
N ALA A 459 -3.92 -1.84 -11.42
CA ALA A 459 -4.64 -2.32 -12.59
C ALA A 459 -5.37 -1.20 -13.36
N THR A 460 -5.24 0.07 -12.93
CA THR A 460 -5.98 1.20 -13.49
C THR A 460 -5.06 2.38 -13.81
N PRO A 461 -5.42 3.22 -14.81
CA PRO A 461 -4.67 4.44 -15.15
C PRO A 461 -4.63 5.52 -14.05
N ALA A 462 -5.46 5.36 -13.01
CA ALA A 462 -5.44 6.22 -11.84
C ALA A 462 -4.18 6.05 -10.98
N SER A 463 -3.51 4.91 -11.10
CA SER A 463 -2.22 4.65 -10.44
C SER A 463 -1.09 5.10 -11.36
N ASN A 464 -0.14 5.86 -10.82
CA ASN A 464 1.03 6.36 -11.54
C ASN A 464 2.20 6.61 -10.55
N PRO A 465 3.44 6.83 -11.03
CA PRO A 465 4.60 7.06 -10.15
C PRO A 465 4.38 8.17 -9.11
N ALA A 466 3.70 9.26 -9.49
CA ALA A 466 3.46 10.38 -8.59
C ALA A 466 2.50 10.04 -7.43
N THR A 467 1.42 9.31 -7.73
CA THR A 467 0.47 8.84 -6.69
C THR A 467 1.07 7.76 -5.81
N TYR A 468 1.83 6.82 -6.38
CA TYR A 468 2.36 5.69 -5.63
C TYR A 468 3.45 6.09 -4.65
N THR A 469 4.36 6.99 -5.06
CA THR A 469 5.39 7.55 -4.17
C THR A 469 4.83 8.58 -3.17
N GLY A 470 3.57 8.99 -3.33
CA GLY A 470 2.94 10.03 -2.50
C GLY A 470 3.38 11.46 -2.82
N VAL A 471 4.32 11.67 -3.75
CA VAL A 471 4.81 13.01 -4.12
C VAL A 471 3.69 13.90 -4.68
N PHE A 472 2.69 13.29 -5.34
CA PHE A 472 1.55 14.03 -5.89
C PHE A 472 0.74 14.75 -4.80
N ASP A 473 0.69 14.24 -3.58
CA ASP A 473 -0.01 14.89 -2.48
C ASP A 473 0.65 16.22 -2.09
N HIS A 474 1.98 16.26 -2.09
CA HIS A 474 2.75 17.48 -1.84
C HIS A 474 2.60 18.48 -2.99
N ILE A 475 2.59 18.00 -4.24
CA ILE A 475 2.34 18.85 -5.42
C ILE A 475 0.93 19.46 -5.35
N ARG A 476 -0.10 18.68 -5.03
CA ARG A 476 -1.48 19.20 -4.88
C ARG A 476 -1.61 20.23 -3.77
N GLN A 477 -0.90 20.04 -2.66
CA GLN A 477 -0.85 21.02 -1.57
C GLN A 477 -0.19 22.33 -2.00
N LEU A 478 0.87 22.26 -2.79
CA LEU A 478 1.52 23.43 -3.38
C LEU A 478 0.56 24.18 -4.31
N TYR A 479 -0.08 23.48 -5.25
CA TYR A 479 -1.01 24.11 -6.21
C TYR A 479 -2.19 24.79 -5.52
N ALA A 480 -2.73 24.21 -4.44
CA ALA A 480 -3.80 24.82 -3.66
C ALA A 480 -3.40 26.12 -2.95
N LYS A 481 -2.11 26.39 -2.78
CA LYS A 481 -1.58 27.59 -2.12
C LYS A 481 -1.18 28.71 -3.08
N LEU A 482 -1.22 28.45 -4.38
CA LEU A 482 -0.93 29.46 -5.39
C LEU A 482 -1.94 30.62 -5.34
N PRO A 483 -1.55 31.84 -5.74
CA PRO A 483 -2.44 33.00 -5.75
C PRO A 483 -3.76 32.71 -6.48
N ASP A 484 -3.69 32.24 -7.72
CA ASP A 484 -4.86 31.92 -8.54
C ASP A 484 -5.80 30.90 -7.87
N SER A 485 -5.23 29.91 -7.17
CA SER A 485 -6.00 28.93 -6.41
C SER A 485 -6.71 29.55 -5.21
N LYS A 486 -6.03 30.45 -4.48
CA LYS A 486 -6.64 31.16 -3.35
C LYS A 486 -7.82 32.02 -3.80
N ILE A 487 -7.64 32.77 -4.88
CA ILE A 487 -8.68 33.62 -5.48
C ILE A 487 -9.91 32.77 -5.82
N ARG A 488 -9.70 31.60 -6.44
CA ARG A 488 -10.78 30.68 -6.84
C ARG A 488 -11.28 29.74 -5.74
N GLY A 489 -10.68 29.78 -4.54
CA GLY A 489 -11.05 28.92 -3.42
C GLY A 489 -10.70 27.43 -3.61
N TYR A 490 -9.73 27.14 -4.49
CA TYR A 490 -9.34 25.76 -4.79
C TYR A 490 -8.55 25.13 -3.66
N LYS A 491 -9.01 23.96 -3.24
CA LYS A 491 -8.36 23.12 -2.22
C LYS A 491 -7.55 22.00 -2.90
N PRO A 492 -6.67 21.28 -2.17
CA PRO A 492 -5.92 20.17 -2.75
C PRO A 492 -6.78 19.06 -3.39
N GLY A 493 -8.07 18.99 -3.02
CA GLY A 493 -9.03 18.08 -3.64
C GLY A 493 -9.40 18.44 -5.09
N ARG A 494 -9.39 19.73 -5.48
CA ARG A 494 -9.64 20.16 -6.87
C ARG A 494 -8.56 19.62 -7.80
N PHE A 495 -7.32 19.62 -7.32
CA PHE A 495 -6.13 19.15 -8.02
C PHE A 495 -5.94 17.61 -7.98
N SER A 496 -6.97 16.87 -7.54
CA SER A 496 -6.95 15.41 -7.51
C SER A 496 -7.80 14.85 -8.63
N PHE A 497 -7.19 14.18 -9.62
CA PHE A 497 -7.94 13.52 -10.69
C PHE A 497 -8.83 12.37 -10.18
N ASN A 498 -8.54 11.82 -8.99
CA ASN A 498 -9.37 10.78 -8.35
C ASN A 498 -10.62 11.31 -7.62
N ARG A 499 -10.87 12.63 -7.61
CA ARG A 499 -12.02 13.23 -6.91
C ARG A 499 -12.82 14.11 -7.85
N ALA A 500 -14.14 14.02 -7.74
CA ALA A 500 -15.05 14.93 -8.43
C ALA A 500 -14.78 16.38 -8.04
N GLY A 501 -14.90 17.28 -9.02
CA GLY A 501 -14.68 18.72 -8.85
C GLY A 501 -13.74 19.31 -9.89
N GLY A 502 -12.48 18.88 -9.92
CA GLY A 502 -11.48 19.41 -10.88
C GLY A 502 -11.08 18.45 -11.99
N ARG A 503 -11.41 17.17 -11.85
CA ARG A 503 -11.15 16.14 -12.88
C ARG A 503 -12.04 16.34 -14.12
N CYS A 504 -11.64 15.73 -15.23
CA CYS A 504 -12.53 15.54 -16.38
C CYS A 504 -13.58 14.47 -16.01
N GLU A 505 -14.87 14.80 -16.11
CA GLU A 505 -15.94 13.87 -15.74
C GLU A 505 -16.14 12.78 -16.79
N ASP A 506 -15.88 13.04 -18.07
CA ASP A 506 -16.10 12.07 -19.17
C ASP A 506 -15.19 10.84 -19.10
N CYS A 507 -13.99 11.00 -18.54
CA CYS A 507 -13.08 9.88 -18.26
C CYS A 507 -12.90 9.64 -16.76
N GLU A 508 -13.70 10.29 -15.92
CA GLU A 508 -13.61 10.25 -14.45
C GLU A 508 -12.19 10.52 -13.90
N GLY A 509 -11.40 11.32 -14.62
CA GLY A 509 -10.01 11.65 -14.29
C GLY A 509 -8.97 10.61 -14.70
N MET A 510 -9.34 9.55 -15.40
CA MET A 510 -8.38 8.55 -15.91
C MET A 510 -7.54 9.11 -17.08
N GLY A 511 -8.09 10.07 -17.83
CA GLY A 511 -7.48 10.62 -19.06
C GLY A 511 -7.61 9.68 -20.27
N GLN A 512 -8.06 8.45 -20.05
CA GLN A 512 -8.28 7.42 -21.06
C GLN A 512 -9.62 6.73 -20.79
N LYS A 513 -10.22 6.15 -21.84
CA LYS A 513 -11.40 5.30 -21.78
C LYS A 513 -11.01 3.88 -22.17
N LYS A 514 -11.51 2.90 -21.43
CA LYS A 514 -11.29 1.49 -21.73
C LYS A 514 -12.28 1.04 -22.81
N ILE A 515 -11.77 0.50 -23.91
CA ILE A 515 -12.56 -0.14 -24.96
C ILE A 515 -12.44 -1.65 -24.78
N GLU A 516 -13.57 -2.31 -24.57
CA GLU A 516 -13.64 -3.76 -24.47
C GLU A 516 -13.53 -4.39 -25.86
N MET A 517 -12.65 -5.38 -25.99
CA MET A 517 -12.40 -6.09 -27.24
C MET A 517 -12.74 -7.57 -27.08
N HIS A 518 -13.54 -8.14 -27.99
CA HIS A 518 -14.04 -9.52 -27.80
C HIS A 518 -12.96 -10.62 -27.94
N PHE A 519 -11.95 -10.41 -28.80
CA PHE A 519 -10.90 -11.41 -29.10
C PHE A 519 -9.48 -10.91 -28.86
N LEU A 520 -9.30 -9.59 -28.79
CA LEU A 520 -8.03 -8.95 -28.51
C LEU A 520 -8.05 -8.45 -27.06
N PRO A 521 -6.88 -8.22 -26.44
CA PRO A 521 -6.83 -7.57 -25.14
C PRO A 521 -7.50 -6.19 -25.20
N ASP A 522 -8.22 -5.82 -24.14
CA ASP A 522 -8.84 -4.51 -23.99
C ASP A 522 -7.80 -3.39 -24.16
N VAL A 523 -8.22 -2.29 -24.80
CA VAL A 523 -7.32 -1.19 -25.12
C VAL A 523 -7.78 0.08 -24.43
N TRP A 524 -6.83 0.84 -23.90
CA TRP A 524 -7.09 2.17 -23.34
C TRP A 524 -6.86 3.21 -24.43
N VAL A 525 -7.91 3.96 -24.76
CA VAL A 525 -7.86 5.03 -25.77
C VAL A 525 -7.93 6.38 -25.06
N GLU A 526 -7.20 7.36 -25.58
CA GLU A 526 -7.19 8.72 -25.05
C GLU A 526 -8.60 9.33 -24.99
N CYS A 527 -8.89 10.05 -23.91
CA CYS A 527 -10.18 10.73 -23.76
C CYS A 527 -10.29 11.93 -24.71
N GLU A 528 -11.28 11.90 -25.59
CA GLU A 528 -11.55 12.96 -26.57
C GLU A 528 -11.86 14.33 -25.94
N THR A 529 -12.41 14.37 -24.72
CA THR A 529 -12.85 15.60 -24.06
C THR A 529 -11.71 16.38 -23.42
N CYS A 530 -10.76 15.67 -22.78
CA CYS A 530 -9.64 16.30 -22.09
C CYS A 530 -8.29 16.11 -22.80
N HIS A 531 -8.25 15.33 -23.88
CA HIS A 531 -7.03 14.98 -24.61
C HIS A 531 -5.93 14.49 -23.66
N GLY A 532 -6.26 13.48 -22.84
CA GLY A 532 -5.33 12.89 -21.88
C GLY A 532 -5.06 13.71 -20.61
N LYS A 533 -5.46 14.99 -20.54
CA LYS A 533 -5.07 15.91 -19.44
C LYS A 533 -5.67 15.62 -18.07
N ARG A 534 -6.65 14.71 -17.97
CA ARG A 534 -7.33 14.27 -16.72
C ARG A 534 -8.13 15.33 -15.95
N PHE A 535 -7.96 16.62 -16.25
CA PHE A 535 -8.59 17.74 -15.56
C PHE A 535 -9.45 18.60 -16.48
N ASN A 536 -10.39 19.34 -15.90
CA ASN A 536 -11.14 20.36 -16.62
C ASN A 536 -10.32 21.64 -16.85
N ILE A 537 -10.75 22.44 -17.82
CA ILE A 537 -10.02 23.64 -18.28
C ILE A 537 -9.83 24.64 -17.14
N GLU A 538 -10.81 24.77 -16.24
CA GLU A 538 -10.73 25.71 -15.11
C GLU A 538 -9.64 25.33 -14.10
N THR A 539 -9.41 24.03 -13.90
CA THR A 539 -8.34 23.54 -13.02
C THR A 539 -6.97 23.72 -13.68
N LEU A 540 -6.88 23.54 -15.00
CA LEU A 540 -5.64 23.71 -15.78
C LEU A 540 -5.18 25.17 -15.90
N ALA A 541 -6.08 26.13 -15.68
CA ALA A 541 -5.74 27.55 -15.70
C ALA A 541 -4.79 27.97 -14.57
N VAL A 542 -4.72 27.21 -13.46
CA VAL A 542 -3.78 27.48 -12.36
C VAL A 542 -2.39 26.97 -12.73
N LYS A 543 -1.39 27.85 -12.70
CA LYS A 543 -0.03 27.55 -13.12
C LYS A 543 1.01 27.84 -12.03
N TYR A 544 1.97 26.92 -11.86
CA TYR A 544 3.18 27.12 -11.07
C TYR A 544 4.38 27.24 -12.01
N LYS A 545 5.13 28.35 -11.94
CA LYS A 545 6.26 28.62 -12.87
C LYS A 545 5.88 28.41 -14.36
N GLY A 546 4.66 28.82 -14.74
CA GLY A 546 4.13 28.67 -16.10
C GLY A 546 3.51 27.29 -16.44
N GLN A 547 3.56 26.33 -15.51
CA GLN A 547 3.15 24.94 -15.74
C GLN A 547 1.85 24.61 -14.99
N SER A 548 0.85 24.09 -15.68
CA SER A 548 -0.38 23.57 -15.06
C SER A 548 -0.11 22.24 -14.36
N ILE A 549 -1.08 21.76 -13.57
CA ILE A 549 -0.93 20.48 -12.88
C ILE A 549 -0.84 19.27 -13.85
N SER A 550 -1.48 19.35 -15.04
CA SER A 550 -1.35 18.33 -16.08
C SER A 550 0.04 18.37 -16.69
N ASP A 551 0.55 19.57 -16.97
CA ASP A 551 1.89 19.72 -17.56
C ASP A 551 2.95 19.10 -16.62
N VAL A 552 2.81 19.29 -15.31
CA VAL A 552 3.68 18.64 -14.31
C VAL A 552 3.56 17.11 -14.31
N LEU A 553 2.36 16.56 -14.55
CA LEU A 553 2.18 15.11 -14.68
C LEU A 553 2.77 14.57 -15.98
N GLU A 554 2.79 15.36 -17.04
CA GLU A 554 3.39 14.99 -18.33
C GLU A 554 4.93 15.17 -18.35
N MET A 555 5.49 15.93 -17.41
CA MET A 555 6.93 16.04 -17.24
C MET A 555 7.57 14.71 -16.86
N SER A 556 8.76 14.48 -17.43
CA SER A 556 9.68 13.46 -16.94
C SER A 556 10.05 13.73 -15.48
N ILE A 557 10.32 12.68 -14.70
CA ILE A 557 10.78 12.80 -13.31
C ILE A 557 12.03 13.69 -13.20
N GLY A 558 12.97 13.62 -14.15
CA GLY A 558 14.15 14.49 -14.19
C GLY A 558 13.80 16.00 -14.28
N GLN A 559 12.90 16.38 -15.20
CA GLN A 559 12.41 17.76 -15.30
C GLN A 559 11.63 18.20 -14.05
N ALA A 560 10.81 17.32 -13.50
CA ALA A 560 10.07 17.63 -12.28
C ALA A 560 11.04 17.87 -11.11
N LEU A 561 12.13 17.11 -11.04
CA LEU A 561 13.18 17.28 -10.05
C LEU A 561 13.83 18.67 -10.16
N GLU A 562 14.14 19.13 -11.37
CA GLU A 562 14.66 20.48 -11.63
C GLU A 562 13.63 21.57 -11.25
N LEU A 563 12.36 21.38 -11.63
CA LEU A 563 11.29 22.35 -11.35
C LEU A 563 11.07 22.58 -9.85
N PHE A 564 11.17 21.49 -9.06
CA PHE A 564 10.90 21.43 -7.62
C PHE A 564 12.16 21.34 -6.75
N GLU A 565 13.34 21.70 -7.27
CA GLU A 565 14.61 21.59 -6.54
C GLU A 565 14.58 22.32 -5.18
N ASN A 566 13.88 23.44 -5.09
CA ASN A 566 13.79 24.27 -3.88
C ASN A 566 12.77 23.75 -2.84
N ILE A 567 12.12 22.60 -3.08
CA ILE A 567 11.07 22.06 -2.20
C ILE A 567 11.48 20.66 -1.74
N PRO A 568 12.14 20.51 -0.57
CA PRO A 568 12.71 19.24 -0.10
C PRO A 568 11.72 18.07 -0.04
N LYS A 569 10.48 18.33 0.38
CA LYS A 569 9.41 17.31 0.47
C LYS A 569 9.02 16.73 -0.90
N ILE A 570 9.28 17.45 -1.98
CA ILE A 570 9.04 17.00 -3.36
C ILE A 570 10.35 16.50 -3.99
N ARG A 571 11.47 17.23 -3.78
CA ARG A 571 12.80 16.87 -4.27
C ARG A 571 13.24 15.47 -3.86
N ALA A 572 13.09 15.10 -2.59
CA ALA A 572 13.62 13.83 -2.09
C ALA A 572 13.00 12.59 -2.78
N PRO A 573 11.66 12.43 -2.84
CA PRO A 573 11.05 11.33 -3.62
C PRO A 573 11.45 11.32 -5.10
N LEU A 574 11.51 12.49 -5.76
CA LEU A 574 11.88 12.58 -7.18
C LEU A 574 13.34 12.21 -7.45
N ALA A 575 14.24 12.64 -6.58
CA ALA A 575 15.65 12.31 -6.68
C ALA A 575 15.91 10.81 -6.45
N THR A 576 15.15 10.16 -5.56
CA THR A 576 15.21 8.71 -5.38
C THR A 576 14.75 7.97 -6.63
N LEU A 577 13.64 8.39 -7.26
CA LEU A 577 13.20 7.84 -8.53
C LEU A 577 14.26 8.01 -9.63
N ALA A 578 14.86 9.20 -9.73
CA ALA A 578 15.91 9.47 -10.70
C ALA A 578 17.19 8.63 -10.43
N ALA A 579 17.58 8.45 -9.17
CA ALA A 579 18.76 7.66 -8.79
C ALA A 579 18.64 6.17 -9.15
N ILE A 580 17.41 5.63 -9.15
CA ILE A 580 17.10 4.26 -9.58
C ILE A 580 17.06 4.14 -11.13
N GLY A 581 17.22 5.26 -11.85
CA GLY A 581 17.21 5.29 -13.32
C GLY A 581 15.81 5.42 -13.92
N LEU A 582 14.86 6.01 -13.20
CA LEU A 582 13.50 6.28 -13.70
C LEU A 582 13.29 7.77 -14.07
N ASP A 583 14.37 8.53 -14.27
CA ASP A 583 14.34 9.95 -14.60
C ASP A 583 13.59 10.25 -15.92
N TYR A 584 13.56 9.29 -16.84
CA TYR A 584 12.89 9.40 -18.13
C TYR A 584 11.37 9.22 -18.08
N LEU A 585 10.84 8.53 -17.06
CA LEU A 585 9.40 8.28 -16.94
C LEU A 585 8.66 9.56 -16.61
N THR A 586 7.44 9.71 -17.14
CA THR A 586 6.59 10.85 -16.77
C THR A 586 5.91 10.60 -15.42
N LEU A 587 5.70 11.66 -14.64
CA LEU A 587 5.09 11.55 -13.31
C LEU A 587 3.69 10.94 -13.31
N GLY A 588 2.93 11.24 -14.37
CA GLY A 588 1.56 10.82 -14.59
C GLY A 588 1.41 9.54 -15.42
N GLN A 589 2.50 8.91 -15.87
CA GLN A 589 2.46 7.69 -16.67
C GLN A 589 1.59 6.63 -16.01
N SER A 590 0.67 6.03 -16.76
CA SER A 590 -0.24 5.01 -16.26
C SER A 590 0.55 3.81 -15.72
N ALA A 591 0.19 3.31 -14.55
CA ALA A 591 0.74 2.08 -14.00
C ALA A 591 0.51 0.86 -14.91
N THR A 592 -0.55 0.87 -15.72
CA THR A 592 -0.86 -0.21 -16.67
C THR A 592 0.10 -0.25 -17.87
N THR A 593 0.82 0.84 -18.12
CA THR A 593 1.78 0.96 -19.23
C THR A 593 3.23 0.88 -18.74
N LEU A 594 3.45 0.64 -17.44
CA LEU A 594 4.79 0.39 -16.90
C LEU A 594 5.16 -1.07 -17.11
N SER A 595 6.40 -1.33 -17.50
CA SER A 595 6.98 -2.67 -17.46
C SER A 595 7.05 -3.21 -16.02
N GLY A 596 7.18 -4.53 -15.86
CA GLY A 596 7.35 -5.16 -14.54
C GLY A 596 8.55 -4.59 -13.77
N GLY A 597 9.69 -4.40 -14.44
CA GLY A 597 10.89 -3.81 -13.86
C GLY A 597 10.75 -2.32 -13.49
N GLU A 598 10.05 -1.52 -14.30
CA GLU A 598 9.70 -0.13 -13.92
C GLU A 598 8.77 -0.09 -12.71
N ALA A 599 7.74 -0.94 -12.71
CA ALA A 599 6.79 -1.06 -11.62
C ALA A 599 7.49 -1.37 -10.30
N GLN A 600 8.38 -2.36 -10.31
CA GLN A 600 9.17 -2.76 -9.16
C GLN A 600 10.10 -1.63 -8.67
N ARG A 601 10.77 -0.91 -9.58
CA ARG A 601 11.64 0.21 -9.24
C ARG A 601 10.89 1.39 -8.61
N VAL A 602 9.68 1.69 -9.07
CA VAL A 602 8.81 2.69 -8.42
C VAL A 602 8.42 2.25 -7.01
N LYS A 603 8.13 0.96 -6.80
CA LYS A 603 7.85 0.42 -5.46
C LYS A 603 9.05 0.59 -4.53
N LEU A 604 10.25 0.25 -5.01
CA LEU A 604 11.50 0.43 -4.27
C LEU A 604 11.73 1.90 -3.92
N ALA A 605 11.54 2.82 -4.88
CA ALA A 605 11.69 4.26 -4.68
C ALA A 605 10.71 4.81 -3.63
N ALA A 606 9.46 4.35 -3.64
CA ALA A 606 8.45 4.75 -2.66
C ALA A 606 8.83 4.36 -1.23
N GLU A 607 9.58 3.26 -1.06
CA GLU A 607 10.06 2.83 0.26
C GLU A 607 11.34 3.52 0.70
N LEU A 608 12.25 3.76 -0.23
CA LEU A 608 13.46 4.55 0.01
C LEU A 608 13.14 5.99 0.46
N ALA A 609 12.00 6.53 0.03
CA ALA A 609 11.52 7.84 0.46
C ALA A 609 11.03 7.86 1.93
N LYS A 610 10.79 6.70 2.56
CA LYS A 610 10.29 6.63 3.95
C LYS A 610 11.43 6.69 4.96
N PRO A 611 11.17 7.19 6.18
CA PRO A 611 12.17 7.20 7.25
C PRO A 611 12.69 5.79 7.54
N ASN A 612 14.02 5.67 7.62
CA ASN A 612 14.70 4.40 7.79
C ASN A 612 15.18 4.21 9.24
N SER A 613 14.88 3.05 9.81
CA SER A 613 15.29 2.65 11.18
C SER A 613 16.60 1.86 11.21
N GLY A 614 17.11 1.44 10.05
CA GLY A 614 18.28 0.56 9.91
C GLY A 614 18.03 -0.89 10.34
N ARG A 615 16.77 -1.28 10.56
CA ARG A 615 16.37 -2.65 10.96
C ARG A 615 15.23 -3.19 10.08
N SER A 616 15.25 -2.82 8.81
CA SER A 616 14.28 -3.27 7.82
C SER A 616 14.84 -4.43 6.97
N LEU A 617 13.98 -5.38 6.64
CA LEU A 617 14.26 -6.49 5.71
C LEU A 617 13.60 -6.20 4.35
N TYR A 618 14.41 -6.02 3.31
CA TYR A 618 13.95 -5.86 1.93
C TYR A 618 14.14 -7.19 1.18
N LEU A 619 13.07 -7.71 0.59
CA LEU A 619 13.06 -8.93 -0.21
C LEU A 619 12.69 -8.56 -1.65
N LEU A 620 13.61 -8.75 -2.59
CA LEU A 620 13.46 -8.34 -3.98
C LEU A 620 13.48 -9.58 -4.90
N ASP A 621 12.52 -9.66 -5.81
CA ASP A 621 12.40 -10.78 -6.76
C ASP A 621 12.84 -10.37 -8.16
N GLU A 622 14.00 -10.87 -8.60
CA GLU A 622 14.62 -10.60 -9.90
C GLU A 622 14.55 -9.11 -10.32
N PRO A 623 15.09 -8.18 -9.50
CA PRO A 623 15.00 -6.76 -9.74
C PRO A 623 15.79 -6.27 -10.95
N THR A 624 16.57 -7.14 -11.61
CA THR A 624 17.26 -6.83 -12.87
C THR A 624 16.48 -7.18 -14.14
N THR A 625 15.28 -7.76 -14.00
CA THR A 625 14.37 -7.97 -15.14
C THR A 625 14.11 -6.65 -15.88
N GLY A 626 14.27 -6.62 -17.21
CA GLY A 626 14.05 -5.39 -17.98
C GLY A 626 15.20 -4.38 -17.93
N LEU A 627 16.36 -4.72 -17.34
CA LEU A 627 17.44 -3.75 -17.12
C LEU A 627 18.68 -4.00 -17.98
N HIS A 628 19.09 -2.95 -18.67
CA HIS A 628 20.42 -2.88 -19.28
C HIS A 628 21.52 -2.85 -18.20
N PHE A 629 22.74 -3.30 -18.55
CA PHE A 629 23.90 -3.37 -17.64
C PHE A 629 24.15 -2.07 -16.83
N ASP A 630 24.00 -0.92 -17.47
CA ASP A 630 24.19 0.38 -16.82
C ASP A 630 23.13 0.71 -15.76
N ASP A 631 21.90 0.22 -15.96
CA ASP A 631 20.81 0.40 -15.00
C ASP A 631 20.92 -0.60 -13.84
N ILE A 632 21.44 -1.81 -14.08
CA ILE A 632 21.84 -2.74 -13.01
C ILE A 632 22.88 -2.08 -12.11
N ALA A 633 23.88 -1.40 -12.69
CA ALA A 633 24.88 -0.68 -11.92
C ALA A 633 24.25 0.42 -11.04
N LYS A 634 23.31 1.21 -11.57
CA LYS A 634 22.57 2.24 -10.79
C LYS A 634 21.73 1.62 -9.68
N LEU A 635 21.02 0.54 -9.98
CA LEU A 635 20.23 -0.20 -8.99
C LEU A 635 21.11 -0.70 -7.83
N LEU A 636 22.26 -1.31 -8.14
CA LEU A 636 23.21 -1.78 -7.12
C LEU A 636 23.73 -0.65 -6.24
N LYS A 637 23.94 0.57 -6.77
CA LYS A 637 24.32 1.75 -5.95
C LYS A 637 23.25 2.08 -4.91
N VAL A 638 21.98 1.97 -5.28
CA VAL A 638 20.85 2.25 -4.39
C VAL A 638 20.66 1.13 -3.37
N LEU A 639 20.78 -0.14 -3.78
CA LEU A 639 20.67 -1.29 -2.88
C LEU A 639 21.79 -1.31 -1.84
N ASN A 640 23.02 -1.00 -2.24
CA ASN A 640 24.14 -0.88 -1.30
C ASN A 640 23.93 0.27 -0.30
N SER A 641 23.24 1.35 -0.69
CA SER A 641 22.86 2.44 0.23
C SER A 641 21.93 1.97 1.34
N LEU A 642 20.95 1.12 1.01
CA LEU A 642 20.07 0.53 2.02
C LEU A 642 20.84 -0.30 3.04
N VAL A 643 21.80 -1.08 2.56
CA VAL A 643 22.65 -1.92 3.40
C VAL A 643 23.57 -1.09 4.28
N GLU A 644 24.19 -0.02 3.75
CA GLU A 644 25.00 0.90 4.55
C GLU A 644 24.21 1.64 5.64
N GLN A 645 22.90 1.79 5.46
CA GLN A 645 22.01 2.33 6.49
C GLN A 645 21.66 1.30 7.59
N GLY A 646 22.20 0.08 7.53
CA GLY A 646 21.99 -1.01 8.49
C GLY A 646 20.93 -2.04 8.06
N ASN A 647 20.24 -1.83 6.94
CA ASN A 647 19.16 -2.73 6.52
C ASN A 647 19.68 -4.00 5.89
N THR A 648 18.82 -5.01 5.88
CA THR A 648 19.11 -6.30 5.23
C THR A 648 18.40 -6.32 3.89
N VAL A 649 19.14 -6.61 2.82
CA VAL A 649 18.58 -6.74 1.47
C VAL A 649 18.82 -8.15 0.99
N VAL A 650 17.74 -8.88 0.70
CA VAL A 650 17.76 -10.24 0.14
C VAL A 650 17.17 -10.18 -1.26
N ILE A 651 17.90 -10.72 -2.23
CA ILE A 651 17.51 -10.64 -3.64
C ILE A 651 17.48 -12.04 -4.22
N ILE A 652 16.40 -12.40 -4.91
CA ILE A 652 16.38 -13.58 -5.78
C ILE A 652 16.92 -13.14 -7.13
N GLU A 653 18.03 -13.73 -7.58
CA GLU A 653 18.66 -13.33 -8.84
C GLU A 653 19.37 -14.48 -9.56
N HIS A 654 19.43 -14.29 -10.88
CA HIS A 654 20.15 -15.12 -11.83
C HIS A 654 21.27 -14.34 -12.52
N ASN A 655 21.23 -13.00 -12.48
CA ASN A 655 22.23 -12.16 -13.11
C ASN A 655 23.56 -12.20 -12.35
N LEU A 656 24.62 -12.64 -13.03
CA LEU A 656 25.95 -12.83 -12.46
C LEU A 656 26.59 -11.52 -11.95
N ASP A 657 26.23 -10.36 -12.52
CA ASP A 657 26.72 -9.05 -12.06
C ASP A 657 26.18 -8.67 -10.68
N VAL A 658 24.94 -9.04 -10.38
CA VAL A 658 24.36 -8.84 -9.04
C VAL A 658 24.96 -9.85 -8.07
N ILE A 659 25.02 -11.12 -8.47
CA ILE A 659 25.50 -12.22 -7.63
C ILE A 659 26.96 -11.98 -7.21
N LYS A 660 27.86 -11.57 -8.11
CA LYS A 660 29.26 -11.28 -7.78
C LYS A 660 29.43 -10.08 -6.84
N THR A 661 28.45 -9.18 -6.80
CA THR A 661 28.45 -7.97 -5.97
C THR A 661 27.89 -8.24 -4.56
N ALA A 662 27.17 -9.34 -4.35
CA ALA A 662 26.57 -9.70 -3.06
C ALA A 662 27.59 -9.97 -1.95
N ASP A 663 27.22 -9.74 -0.70
CA ASP A 663 28.05 -10.09 0.46
C ASP A 663 27.93 -11.58 0.82
N TRP A 664 26.74 -12.14 0.59
CA TRP A 664 26.38 -13.52 0.91
C TRP A 664 25.55 -14.14 -0.21
N ILE A 665 25.78 -15.42 -0.51
CA ILE A 665 25.00 -16.19 -1.47
C ILE A 665 24.37 -17.39 -0.77
N VAL A 666 23.14 -17.70 -1.14
CA VAL A 666 22.47 -18.97 -0.85
C VAL A 666 22.09 -19.61 -2.19
N ASP A 667 22.76 -20.70 -2.56
CA ASP A 667 22.53 -21.40 -3.83
C ASP A 667 21.59 -22.59 -3.64
N LEU A 668 20.44 -22.57 -4.32
CA LEU A 668 19.45 -23.64 -4.29
C LEU A 668 19.59 -24.58 -5.49
N GLY A 669 19.45 -25.88 -5.25
CA GLY A 669 19.56 -26.89 -6.31
C GLY A 669 19.50 -28.29 -5.73
N PRO A 670 20.29 -29.24 -6.27
CA PRO A 670 21.23 -29.13 -7.41
C PRO A 670 20.54 -29.04 -8.79
N GLU A 671 19.29 -29.52 -8.90
CA GLU A 671 18.47 -29.45 -10.11
C GLU A 671 17.14 -28.71 -9.83
N ALA A 672 16.26 -28.63 -10.81
CA ALA A 672 14.93 -28.03 -10.70
C ALA A 672 13.85 -29.06 -10.29
N GLY A 673 12.70 -28.58 -9.81
CA GLY A 673 11.54 -29.41 -9.50
C GLY A 673 11.84 -30.47 -8.44
N VAL A 674 11.53 -31.74 -8.75
CA VAL A 674 11.68 -32.87 -7.81
C VAL A 674 13.14 -33.09 -7.39
N GLY A 675 14.09 -32.81 -8.29
CA GLY A 675 15.53 -32.89 -8.06
C GLY A 675 16.14 -31.68 -7.36
N GLY A 676 15.33 -30.66 -7.05
CA GLY A 676 15.73 -29.45 -6.34
C GLY A 676 15.28 -29.42 -4.88
N GLY A 677 15.19 -28.20 -4.35
CA GLY A 677 14.69 -27.95 -3.00
C GLY A 677 15.71 -28.12 -1.88
N TRP A 678 17.00 -28.21 -2.21
CA TRP A 678 18.11 -28.21 -1.25
C TRP A 678 18.86 -26.89 -1.30
N ILE A 679 19.43 -26.47 -0.17
CA ILE A 679 20.49 -25.47 -0.15
C ILE A 679 21.80 -26.22 -0.41
N VAL A 680 22.39 -26.00 -1.58
CA VAL A 680 23.61 -26.70 -2.01
C VAL A 680 24.82 -26.15 -1.27
N VAL A 681 24.93 -24.82 -1.22
CA VAL A 681 26.01 -24.10 -0.54
C VAL A 681 25.53 -22.71 -0.15
N SER A 682 26.02 -22.21 0.97
CA SER A 682 25.85 -20.82 1.39
C SER A 682 27.17 -20.26 1.89
N GLY A 683 27.52 -19.05 1.49
CA GLY A 683 28.83 -18.46 1.79
C GLY A 683 29.02 -17.12 1.08
N THR A 684 30.22 -16.55 1.16
CA THR A 684 30.58 -15.45 0.26
C THR A 684 30.66 -15.96 -1.20
N PRO A 685 30.56 -15.08 -2.22
CA PRO A 685 30.74 -15.49 -3.61
C PRO A 685 32.03 -16.27 -3.89
N GLU A 686 33.13 -15.93 -3.24
CA GLU A 686 34.40 -16.66 -3.33
C GLU A 686 34.28 -18.08 -2.77
N GLU A 687 33.61 -18.27 -1.64
CA GLU A 687 33.43 -19.60 -1.03
C GLU A 687 32.51 -20.51 -1.84
N VAL A 688 31.46 -19.94 -2.44
CA VAL A 688 30.57 -20.66 -3.33
C VAL A 688 31.32 -21.12 -4.59
N ALA A 689 32.20 -20.28 -5.15
CA ALA A 689 33.08 -20.65 -6.25
C ALA A 689 34.10 -21.73 -5.85
N ASP A 690 34.75 -21.58 -4.70
CA ASP A 690 35.72 -22.55 -4.18
C ASP A 690 35.07 -23.93 -3.90
N TYR A 691 33.85 -23.94 -3.38
CA TYR A 691 33.06 -25.17 -3.18
C TYR A 691 32.84 -25.89 -4.51
N ALA A 692 32.41 -25.16 -5.55
CA ALA A 692 32.19 -25.73 -6.87
C ALA A 692 33.48 -26.33 -7.47
N GLU A 693 34.62 -25.63 -7.36
CA GLU A 693 35.92 -26.14 -7.83
C GLU A 693 36.36 -27.41 -7.08
N GLN A 694 36.10 -27.50 -5.77
CA GLN A 694 36.40 -28.69 -4.97
C GLN A 694 35.54 -29.89 -5.38
N VAL A 695 34.24 -29.67 -5.58
CA VAL A 695 33.31 -30.72 -6.04
C VAL A 695 33.72 -31.24 -7.42
N ILE A 696 34.08 -30.36 -8.37
CA ILE A 696 34.59 -30.76 -9.69
C ILE A 696 35.96 -31.46 -9.59
N GLY A 697 36.90 -30.86 -8.85
CA GLY A 697 38.28 -31.31 -8.72
C GLY A 697 38.41 -32.69 -8.06
N SER A 698 37.53 -33.01 -7.11
CA SER A 698 37.43 -34.34 -6.50
C SER A 698 37.01 -35.45 -7.48
N GLY A 699 36.49 -35.09 -8.67
CA GLY A 699 36.14 -36.01 -9.75
C GLY A 699 37.28 -36.36 -10.71
N LYS A 700 38.37 -35.58 -10.77
CA LYS A 700 39.56 -35.87 -11.62
C LYS A 700 40.69 -36.44 -10.76
N GLY A 701 40.62 -37.75 -10.48
CA GLY A 701 41.71 -38.47 -9.84
C GLY A 701 42.99 -38.50 -10.70
N LYS A 702 43.95 -37.62 -10.40
CA LYS A 702 45.38 -37.96 -10.51
C LYS A 702 45.99 -37.92 -9.11
N SER A 703 46.20 -39.12 -8.58
CA SER A 703 46.96 -39.40 -7.37
C SER A 703 48.37 -38.81 -7.47
N LYS A 704 48.72 -37.88 -6.56
CA LYS A 704 50.05 -37.78 -5.94
C LYS A 704 49.92 -37.26 -4.50
N THR A 705 49.89 -38.23 -3.58
CA THR A 705 50.45 -38.24 -2.22
C THR A 705 50.87 -36.91 -1.57
N LYS A 706 50.15 -36.51 -0.51
CA LYS A 706 50.69 -36.37 0.87
C LYS A 706 49.57 -36.15 1.90
N LYS A 707 49.52 -37.04 2.90
CA LYS A 707 48.79 -37.04 4.19
C LYS A 707 47.48 -36.24 4.27
N ARG A 708 46.36 -36.88 3.94
CA ARG A 708 45.00 -36.42 4.27
C ARG A 708 44.53 -37.00 5.61
N ARG A 709 44.03 -36.13 6.50
CA ARG A 709 43.13 -36.47 7.63
C ARG A 709 41.99 -37.34 7.10
N LYS A 710 41.60 -38.38 7.86
CA LYS A 710 40.45 -39.26 7.58
C LYS A 710 39.18 -38.41 7.46
N VAL A 711 38.76 -38.11 6.24
CA VAL A 711 37.39 -37.71 5.90
C VAL A 711 36.61 -38.99 5.60
N SER A 712 35.38 -39.05 6.09
CA SER A 712 34.45 -40.18 5.98
C SER A 712 34.33 -40.71 4.55
N LYS A 713 34.17 -42.03 4.44
CA LYS A 713 33.68 -42.71 3.24
C LYS A 713 32.28 -42.16 2.93
N ASN A 714 32.12 -41.23 1.99
CA ASN A 714 30.88 -40.90 1.26
C ASN A 714 31.23 -39.98 0.06
N GLY A 715 31.98 -40.51 -0.91
CA GLY A 715 32.38 -39.77 -2.12
C GLY A 715 31.29 -39.68 -3.21
N SER A 716 30.16 -40.38 -3.05
CA SER A 716 29.03 -40.36 -3.97
C SER A 716 28.07 -39.18 -3.73
N ASP A 717 27.88 -38.78 -2.47
CA ASP A 717 26.87 -37.79 -2.07
C ASP A 717 27.29 -36.36 -2.44
N LEU A 718 28.61 -36.07 -2.43
CA LEU A 718 29.16 -34.77 -2.83
C LEU A 718 29.00 -34.49 -4.33
N LYS A 719 28.87 -35.51 -5.18
CA LYS A 719 28.58 -35.34 -6.62
C LYS A 719 27.13 -34.94 -6.89
N GLN A 720 26.22 -35.22 -5.95
CA GLN A 720 24.82 -34.82 -6.07
C GLN A 720 24.63 -33.34 -5.76
N MET A 721 25.37 -32.76 -4.81
CA MET A 721 25.22 -31.34 -4.40
C MET A 721 26.13 -30.40 -5.21
N ARG A 722 25.93 -30.34 -6.53
CA ARG A 722 26.68 -29.47 -7.44
C ARG A 722 26.10 -28.04 -7.44
N SER A 723 26.95 -27.03 -7.32
CA SER A 723 26.57 -25.60 -7.43
C SER A 723 26.85 -25.09 -8.83
N TRP A 724 25.82 -24.93 -9.66
CA TRP A 724 25.97 -24.40 -11.01
C TRP A 724 26.38 -22.93 -11.03
N THR A 725 25.88 -22.16 -10.07
CA THR A 725 26.23 -20.74 -9.92
C THR A 725 27.70 -20.56 -9.55
N GLY A 726 28.22 -21.38 -8.62
CA GLY A 726 29.63 -21.32 -8.21
C GLY A 726 30.60 -21.59 -9.35
N GLU A 727 30.26 -22.51 -10.27
CA GLU A 727 31.08 -22.80 -11.44
C GLU A 727 31.23 -21.60 -12.38
N LEU A 728 30.11 -20.90 -12.64
CA LEU A 728 30.10 -19.72 -13.49
C LEU A 728 30.81 -18.53 -12.83
N LEU A 729 30.67 -18.39 -11.51
CA LEU A 729 31.33 -17.32 -10.75
C LEU A 729 32.84 -17.48 -10.67
N ALA A 730 33.36 -18.72 -10.66
CA ALA A 730 34.79 -18.97 -10.48
C ALA A 730 35.65 -18.25 -11.53
N ASP A 731 35.26 -18.30 -12.80
CA ASP A 731 35.98 -17.63 -13.90
C ASP A 731 35.81 -16.10 -13.84
N ILE A 732 34.64 -15.62 -13.45
CA ILE A 732 34.33 -14.18 -13.33
C ILE A 732 35.15 -13.54 -12.20
N LEU A 733 35.15 -14.16 -11.01
CA LEU A 733 35.87 -13.65 -9.84
C LEU A 733 37.40 -13.63 -10.05
N LYS A 734 37.93 -14.49 -10.92
CA LYS A 734 39.36 -14.52 -11.30
C LYS A 734 39.72 -13.51 -12.38
N SER A 735 38.83 -13.26 -13.34
CA SER A 735 39.11 -12.45 -14.53
C SER A 735 38.78 -10.97 -14.37
N GLU A 736 37.84 -10.62 -13.49
CA GLU A 736 37.37 -9.25 -13.33
C GLU A 736 38.07 -8.47 -12.20
N PRO A 737 38.29 -7.15 -12.36
CA PRO A 737 38.94 -6.33 -11.35
C PRO A 737 38.03 -6.00 -10.16
N LYS A 738 38.65 -5.90 -8.98
CA LYS A 738 37.98 -5.41 -7.76
C LYS A 738 38.01 -3.88 -7.69
N GLY A 739 36.98 -3.27 -7.10
CA GLY A 739 36.82 -1.84 -6.95
C GLY A 739 35.95 -1.42 -5.77
N LYS A 740 35.83 -0.10 -5.56
CA LYS A 740 34.91 0.47 -4.56
C LYS A 740 33.51 0.59 -5.17
N VAL A 741 32.50 0.09 -4.46
CA VAL A 741 31.09 0.25 -4.86
C VAL A 741 30.65 1.66 -4.52
N GLU A 742 30.10 2.37 -5.49
CA GLU A 742 29.48 3.69 -5.26
C GLU A 742 28.13 3.54 -4.55
N VAL A 743 27.79 4.50 -3.70
CA VAL A 743 26.57 4.46 -2.90
C VAL A 743 25.80 5.77 -3.03
N PHE A 744 24.48 5.68 -3.15
CA PHE A 744 23.59 6.84 -3.21
C PHE A 744 23.29 7.40 -1.80
N ASP A 745 23.61 8.66 -1.53
CA ASP A 745 23.30 9.29 -0.24
C ASP A 745 21.91 9.97 -0.25
N ALA A 746 20.87 9.22 0.11
CA ALA A 746 19.50 9.73 0.22
C ALA A 746 19.34 10.82 1.30
N LYS A 747 20.17 10.81 2.37
CA LYS A 747 20.08 11.79 3.45
C LYS A 747 20.57 13.17 2.98
N SER A 748 21.64 13.21 2.19
CA SER A 748 22.14 14.47 1.60
C SER A 748 21.09 15.17 0.74
N VAL A 749 20.33 14.40 -0.05
CA VAL A 749 19.30 14.89 -0.96
C VAL A 749 18.10 15.46 -0.19
N ALA A 750 17.73 14.82 0.92
CA ALA A 750 16.62 15.24 1.77
C ALA A 750 16.95 16.44 2.69
N LYS A 751 18.24 16.74 2.90
CA LYS A 751 18.66 17.83 3.78
C LYS A 751 18.26 19.19 3.22
N LYS A 752 17.71 20.07 4.07
CA LYS A 752 17.38 21.45 3.69
C LYS A 752 18.67 22.19 3.28
N ARG A 753 18.62 22.84 2.13
CA ARG A 753 19.64 23.73 1.57
C ARG A 753 19.23 25.19 1.81
N GLU A 754 20.19 26.09 1.75
CA GLU A 754 19.93 27.53 1.80
C GLU A 754 19.10 27.94 0.58
N GLY A 755 17.98 28.64 0.80
CA GLY A 755 17.00 28.98 -0.25
C GLY A 755 15.85 27.98 -0.43
N ASP A 756 15.83 26.85 0.29
CA ASP A 756 14.69 25.92 0.27
C ASP A 756 13.44 26.55 0.89
N VAL A 757 12.29 26.37 0.24
CA VAL A 757 11.01 26.95 0.65
C VAL A 757 10.12 25.89 1.28
N ASP A 758 9.53 26.19 2.43
CA ASP A 758 8.54 25.32 3.04
C ASP A 758 7.16 25.54 2.38
N ILE A 759 6.51 24.44 1.96
CA ILE A 759 5.14 24.49 1.41
C ILE A 759 4.19 25.20 2.39
N SER A 760 4.44 25.12 3.70
CA SER A 760 3.64 25.81 4.72
C SER A 760 3.70 27.34 4.61
N GLN A 761 4.83 27.91 4.19
CA GLN A 761 5.07 29.34 4.06
C GLN A 761 4.59 29.91 2.72
N PHE A 762 4.46 29.06 1.69
CA PHE A 762 3.99 29.47 0.37
C PHE A 762 2.64 30.19 0.42
N GLY A 763 2.62 31.43 -0.07
CA GLY A 763 1.44 32.27 -0.19
C GLY A 763 0.95 32.95 1.10
N LYS A 764 1.67 32.85 2.24
CA LYS A 764 1.26 33.54 3.48
C LYS A 764 1.33 35.07 3.39
N ASP A 765 2.26 35.60 2.61
CA ASP A 765 2.49 37.05 2.47
C ASP A 765 1.59 37.71 1.41
N ILE A 766 0.78 36.92 0.71
CA ILE A 766 -0.11 37.41 -0.34
C ILE A 766 -1.50 37.59 0.29
N ALA A 767 -1.84 38.85 0.58
CA ALA A 767 -3.18 39.25 0.98
C ALA A 767 -4.18 38.81 -0.10
N ALA A 768 -5.26 38.15 0.30
CA ALA A 768 -6.28 37.72 -0.64
C ALA A 768 -7.01 38.94 -1.25
N PRO A 769 -7.61 38.85 -2.45
CA PRO A 769 -8.25 40.01 -3.08
C PRO A 769 -9.33 40.66 -2.20
N TRP A 770 -10.08 39.85 -1.45
CA TRP A 770 -11.10 40.34 -0.52
C TRP A 770 -10.54 40.98 0.76
N GLU A 771 -9.27 40.74 1.09
CA GLU A 771 -8.56 41.40 2.19
C GLU A 771 -7.98 42.76 1.76
N VAL A 772 -7.71 42.94 0.46
CA VAL A 772 -7.22 44.19 -0.13
C VAL A 772 -8.37 45.16 -0.40
N ASP A 773 -9.36 44.75 -1.21
CA ASP A 773 -10.59 45.51 -1.47
C ASP A 773 -11.78 44.54 -1.50
N GLY A 774 -12.29 44.23 -0.31
CA GLY A 774 -13.42 43.32 -0.14
C GLY A 774 -14.70 43.83 -0.81
N ARG A 775 -14.96 45.13 -0.81
CA ARG A 775 -16.17 45.68 -1.43
C ARG A 775 -16.12 45.48 -2.95
N GLN A 776 -15.00 45.78 -3.60
CA GLN A 776 -14.82 45.52 -5.03
C GLN A 776 -14.87 44.02 -5.34
N TRP A 777 -14.25 43.17 -4.51
CA TRP A 777 -14.29 41.72 -4.66
C TRP A 777 -15.72 41.19 -4.74
N HIS A 778 -16.55 41.52 -3.75
CA HIS A 778 -17.90 40.99 -3.66
C HIS A 778 -18.88 41.58 -4.68
N THR A 779 -18.57 42.73 -5.30
CA THR A 779 -19.51 43.46 -6.17
C THR A 779 -19.07 43.52 -7.64
N GLN A 780 -17.79 43.30 -7.96
CA GLN A 780 -17.29 43.38 -9.34
C GLN A 780 -16.49 42.14 -9.74
N THR A 781 -15.49 41.75 -8.95
CA THR A 781 -14.50 40.73 -9.33
C THR A 781 -14.75 39.35 -8.71
N ARG A 782 -15.96 39.12 -8.18
CA ARG A 782 -16.41 37.90 -7.51
C ARG A 782 -16.34 36.66 -8.40
N ILE A 783 -16.01 35.53 -7.77
CA ILE A 783 -15.98 34.20 -8.39
C ILE A 783 -16.88 33.27 -7.57
N ALA A 784 -17.71 32.49 -8.26
CA ALA A 784 -18.55 31.48 -7.65
C ALA A 784 -17.74 30.28 -7.12
N ARG A 785 -18.31 29.49 -6.22
CA ARG A 785 -17.66 28.31 -5.59
C ARG A 785 -17.20 27.25 -6.59
N ASN A 786 -17.77 27.23 -7.78
CA ASN A 786 -17.39 26.35 -8.88
C ASN A 786 -16.20 26.87 -9.71
N GLY A 787 -15.73 28.09 -9.43
CA GLY A 787 -14.64 28.78 -10.12
C GLY A 787 -15.07 29.63 -11.32
N LYS A 788 -16.37 29.72 -11.63
CA LYS A 788 -16.92 30.55 -12.71
C LYS A 788 -17.18 31.98 -12.22
N GLN A 789 -17.28 32.92 -13.15
CA GLN A 789 -17.69 34.29 -12.85
C GLN A 789 -19.14 34.30 -12.36
N SER A 790 -19.43 34.98 -11.25
CA SER A 790 -20.82 35.15 -10.81
C SER A 790 -21.55 36.14 -11.72
N ARG A 791 -22.81 35.81 -12.03
CA ARG A 791 -23.65 36.47 -13.03
C ARG A 791 -24.78 37.32 -12.45
N TRP A 792 -25.16 37.12 -11.19
CA TRP A 792 -26.07 38.05 -10.48
C TRP A 792 -25.44 39.44 -10.39
N GLU A 793 -26.22 40.52 -10.37
CA GLU A 793 -25.78 41.91 -10.45
C GLU A 793 -25.15 42.41 -9.14
N GLY A 794 -23.90 42.87 -9.21
CA GLY A 794 -23.14 43.32 -8.05
C GLY A 794 -23.76 44.50 -7.30
N ASP A 795 -24.43 45.38 -8.05
CA ASP A 795 -25.06 46.58 -7.50
C ASP A 795 -26.27 46.28 -6.63
N ALA A 796 -26.87 45.09 -6.76
CA ALA A 796 -27.89 44.63 -5.82
C ALA A 796 -27.31 44.51 -4.39
N LEU A 797 -26.06 44.02 -4.25
CA LEU A 797 -25.40 43.95 -2.95
C LEU A 797 -24.99 45.35 -2.44
N ASN A 798 -24.50 46.22 -3.33
CA ASN A 798 -24.19 47.61 -2.97
C ASN A 798 -25.43 48.32 -2.42
N TYR A 799 -26.56 48.21 -3.12
CA TYR A 799 -27.82 48.82 -2.70
C TYR A 799 -28.22 48.44 -1.27
N VAL A 800 -28.21 47.14 -0.93
CA VAL A 800 -28.57 46.67 0.41
C VAL A 800 -27.59 47.17 1.48
N VAL A 801 -26.29 47.08 1.20
CA VAL A 801 -25.27 47.50 2.17
C VAL A 801 -25.31 49.01 2.38
N ASP A 802 -25.52 49.80 1.33
CA ASP A 802 -25.61 51.26 1.42
C ASP A 802 -26.89 51.70 2.16
N GLN A 803 -28.03 51.05 1.92
CA GLN A 803 -29.26 51.31 2.68
C GLN A 803 -29.13 50.99 4.19
N LEU A 804 -28.30 50.00 4.54
CA LEU A 804 -28.05 49.64 5.93
C LEU A 804 -26.94 50.47 6.58
N ALA A 805 -26.07 51.12 5.79
CA ALA A 805 -24.95 51.90 6.29
C ALA A 805 -25.41 53.11 7.14
N ASP A 806 -26.55 53.71 6.77
CA ASP A 806 -27.14 54.86 7.47
C ASP A 806 -27.97 54.47 8.70
N THR A 807 -28.06 53.18 9.04
CA THR A 807 -28.85 52.73 10.20
C THR A 807 -28.01 52.78 11.48
N GLU A 808 -28.33 53.74 12.36
CA GLU A 808 -27.69 53.87 13.68
C GLU A 808 -27.77 52.55 14.48
N GLY A 809 -26.63 52.12 15.04
CA GLY A 809 -26.51 50.89 15.85
C GLY A 809 -26.03 49.65 15.10
N LEU A 810 -25.88 49.68 13.77
CA LEU A 810 -25.21 48.64 12.98
C LEU A 810 -23.76 49.01 12.65
N LYS A 811 -22.88 48.01 12.61
CA LYS A 811 -21.49 48.19 12.16
C LYS A 811 -21.39 48.25 10.63
N PRO A 812 -20.33 48.88 10.09
CA PRO A 812 -20.00 48.75 8.67
C PRO A 812 -19.87 47.29 8.25
N ALA A 813 -20.24 47.00 6.99
CA ALA A 813 -20.14 45.67 6.43
C ALA A 813 -18.71 45.11 6.50
N ASN A 814 -18.60 43.87 6.98
CA ASN A 814 -17.36 43.12 7.01
C ASN A 814 -17.22 42.30 5.73
N TRP A 815 -16.20 42.65 4.95
CA TRP A 815 -15.89 42.06 3.64
C TRP A 815 -14.71 41.07 3.68
N LYS A 816 -14.23 40.67 4.87
CA LYS A 816 -13.00 39.88 5.03
C LYS A 816 -13.16 38.37 4.76
N ASP A 817 -14.28 37.92 4.22
CA ASP A 817 -14.57 36.50 3.94
C ASP A 817 -14.84 36.31 2.44
N GLN A 818 -14.16 35.35 1.81
CA GLN A 818 -14.19 35.14 0.36
C GLN A 818 -15.60 35.08 -0.28
N ALA A 819 -16.59 34.54 0.43
CA ALA A 819 -17.91 34.26 -0.15
C ALA A 819 -19.07 34.80 0.70
N ARG A 820 -18.78 35.62 1.71
CA ARG A 820 -19.78 36.11 2.65
C ARG A 820 -19.49 37.54 3.09
N VAL A 821 -20.51 38.39 3.06
CA VAL A 821 -20.48 39.72 3.65
C VAL A 821 -21.35 39.72 4.89
N GLU A 822 -20.82 40.23 6.01
CA GLU A 822 -21.49 40.19 7.32
C GLU A 822 -21.68 41.59 7.91
N ILE A 823 -22.88 41.90 8.38
CA ILE A 823 -23.19 43.10 9.20
C ILE A 823 -23.67 42.64 10.58
N THR A 824 -23.16 43.29 11.63
CA THR A 824 -23.46 43.00 13.05
C THR A 824 -23.84 44.29 13.78
N ALA A 825 -24.47 44.19 14.95
CA ALA A 825 -24.70 45.37 15.80
C ALA A 825 -23.40 45.92 16.39
N GLU A 826 -23.41 47.21 16.76
CA GLU A 826 -22.30 47.87 17.46
C GLU A 826 -22.00 47.23 18.82
N GLN A 827 -23.04 46.97 19.60
CA GLN A 827 -22.96 46.33 20.91
C GLN A 827 -22.85 44.80 20.79
N LYS A 828 -21.73 44.22 21.24
CA LYS A 828 -21.52 42.76 21.27
C LYS A 828 -22.19 42.12 22.49
N VAL A 829 -23.50 41.90 22.45
CA VAL A 829 -24.24 41.22 23.53
C VAL A 829 -24.83 39.87 23.07
N GLY A 830 -23.98 38.93 22.64
CA GLY A 830 -24.36 37.52 22.42
C GLY A 830 -25.44 37.23 21.35
N SER A 831 -25.98 38.27 20.70
CA SER A 831 -27.13 38.27 19.79
C SER A 831 -26.78 37.90 18.34
N GLY A 832 -25.50 37.74 17.99
CA GLY A 832 -25.06 37.20 16.69
C GLY A 832 -24.95 38.26 15.57
N TRP A 833 -25.07 37.83 14.31
CA TRP A 833 -25.08 38.68 13.11
C TRP A 833 -26.50 39.15 12.76
N PHE A 834 -26.62 40.30 12.09
CA PHE A 834 -27.89 40.81 11.57
C PHE A 834 -28.10 40.37 10.12
N PHE A 835 -27.10 40.63 9.28
CA PHE A 835 -27.20 40.38 7.85
C PHE A 835 -26.01 39.57 7.33
N HIS A 836 -26.31 38.57 6.50
CA HIS A 836 -25.34 37.79 5.72
C HIS A 836 -25.72 37.82 4.24
N ALA A 837 -24.83 38.30 3.39
CA ALA A 837 -24.93 38.05 1.95
C ALA A 837 -24.00 36.90 1.56
N LEU A 838 -24.54 35.83 0.98
CA LEU A 838 -23.74 34.75 0.38
C LEU A 838 -23.48 35.10 -1.09
N THR A 839 -22.25 35.46 -1.40
CA THR A 839 -21.85 35.96 -2.72
C THR A 839 -21.22 34.87 -3.60
N GLY A 840 -21.04 33.66 -3.06
CA GLY A 840 -20.32 32.57 -3.71
C GLY A 840 -21.13 31.72 -4.70
N ASP A 841 -22.39 32.05 -4.96
CA ASP A 841 -23.23 31.33 -5.94
C ASP A 841 -23.14 32.01 -7.32
N GLU A 842 -23.31 31.22 -8.40
CA GLU A 842 -23.11 31.70 -9.79
C GLU A 842 -24.25 32.61 -10.24
N TRP A 843 -25.50 32.25 -9.98
CA TRP A 843 -26.67 32.91 -10.58
C TRP A 843 -27.52 33.73 -9.62
N LEU A 844 -27.43 33.53 -8.32
CA LEU A 844 -28.28 34.22 -7.35
C LEU A 844 -27.44 34.73 -6.19
N LEU A 845 -27.69 35.98 -5.79
CA LEU A 845 -27.24 36.56 -4.54
C LEU A 845 -28.22 36.19 -3.44
N ARG A 846 -27.77 35.43 -2.44
CA ARG A 846 -28.63 35.06 -1.32
C ARG A 846 -28.39 35.98 -0.13
N LEU A 847 -29.43 36.69 0.28
CA LEU A 847 -29.44 37.62 1.40
C LEU A 847 -30.17 37.00 2.57
N TYR A 848 -29.54 37.00 3.74
CA TYR A 848 -30.11 36.54 5.00
C TYR A 848 -30.21 37.70 5.97
N PHE A 849 -31.38 37.87 6.56
CA PHE A 849 -31.62 38.82 7.64
C PHE A 849 -32.10 38.08 8.87
N ARG A 850 -31.51 38.38 10.02
CA ARG A 850 -31.85 37.76 11.29
C ARG A 850 -32.69 38.72 12.12
N VAL A 851 -33.90 38.29 12.45
CA VAL A 851 -34.87 39.05 13.25
C VAL A 851 -35.46 38.17 14.35
N PRO A 852 -36.11 38.73 15.38
CA PRO A 852 -36.83 37.93 16.38
C PRO A 852 -37.91 37.03 15.74
N LYS A 853 -38.25 35.93 16.39
CA LYS A 853 -39.29 35.02 15.88
C LYS A 853 -40.66 35.68 15.81
N GLY A 854 -41.33 35.51 14.68
CA GLY A 854 -42.68 36.04 14.46
C GLY A 854 -42.70 37.51 14.08
N THR A 855 -41.55 38.11 13.74
CA THR A 855 -41.50 39.49 13.25
C THR A 855 -42.12 39.62 11.85
N PHE A 856 -41.96 38.61 10.99
CA PHE A 856 -42.55 38.60 9.64
C PHE A 856 -43.24 37.28 9.34
N ASP A 857 -44.41 37.36 8.69
CA ASP A 857 -45.08 36.22 8.07
C ASP A 857 -44.61 36.06 6.62
N GLU A 858 -44.32 34.82 6.22
CA GLU A 858 -43.79 34.53 4.88
C GLU A 858 -44.75 34.87 3.75
N SER A 859 -46.04 34.57 3.93
CA SER A 859 -47.06 34.78 2.90
C SER A 859 -47.35 36.26 2.69
N GLU A 860 -47.26 37.06 3.75
CA GLU A 860 -47.37 38.51 3.70
C GLU A 860 -46.13 39.13 3.02
N LEU A 861 -44.94 38.65 3.37
CA LEU A 861 -43.68 39.14 2.79
C LEU A 861 -43.59 38.86 1.29
N GLN A 862 -44.02 37.67 0.84
CA GLN A 862 -44.08 37.29 -0.57
C GLN A 862 -45.06 38.18 -1.38
N LYS A 863 -46.19 38.59 -0.78
CA LYS A 863 -47.15 39.50 -1.42
C LYS A 863 -46.64 40.94 -1.48
N ARG A 864 -45.91 41.35 -0.46
CA ARG A 864 -45.32 42.70 -0.31
C ARG A 864 -44.11 42.90 -1.22
N ILE A 865 -43.20 41.93 -1.26
CA ILE A 865 -41.97 41.96 -2.06
C ILE A 865 -42.12 40.89 -3.15
N ARG A 866 -42.78 41.27 -4.25
CA ARG A 866 -43.21 40.37 -5.33
C ARG A 866 -42.04 39.93 -6.23
N LEU A 867 -41.17 39.07 -5.73
CA LEU A 867 -40.13 38.44 -6.55
C LEU A 867 -40.75 37.33 -7.42
N LYS A 868 -40.60 37.43 -8.75
CA LYS A 868 -40.97 36.36 -9.69
C LYS A 868 -40.24 35.07 -9.36
N SER A 869 -40.93 33.94 -9.45
CA SER A 869 -40.29 32.64 -9.19
C SER A 869 -39.17 32.38 -10.20
N VAL A 870 -38.19 31.54 -9.86
CA VAL A 870 -37.05 31.27 -10.75
C VAL A 870 -37.52 30.65 -12.08
N ASN A 871 -38.62 29.90 -12.07
CA ASN A 871 -39.19 29.29 -13.29
C ASN A 871 -39.95 30.30 -14.17
N GLU A 872 -40.25 31.50 -13.68
CA GLU A 872 -40.85 32.61 -14.46
C GLU A 872 -39.78 33.51 -15.10
N LEU A 873 -38.50 33.21 -14.87
CA LEU A 873 -37.36 33.94 -15.41
C LEU A 873 -36.68 33.12 -16.51
N ASP A 874 -37.21 33.22 -17.73
CA ASP A 874 -36.70 32.49 -18.92
C ASP A 874 -35.22 32.79 -19.23
N GLU A 875 -34.70 33.90 -18.69
CA GLU A 875 -33.33 34.41 -18.89
C GLU A 875 -32.28 33.70 -18.02
N LEU A 876 -32.70 32.94 -17.00
CA LEU A 876 -31.80 32.25 -16.07
C LEU A 876 -31.75 30.74 -16.35
N PRO A 877 -30.57 30.14 -16.64
CA PRO A 877 -30.45 28.72 -16.93
C PRO A 877 -30.38 27.87 -15.63
N ILE A 878 -31.25 28.16 -14.67
CA ILE A 878 -31.35 27.47 -13.39
C ILE A 878 -32.80 27.10 -13.11
N TYR A 879 -33.04 25.86 -12.68
CA TYR A 879 -34.37 25.41 -12.27
C TYR A 879 -34.44 25.32 -10.76
N ASN A 880 -35.38 26.03 -10.14
CA ASN A 880 -35.62 25.95 -8.72
C ASN A 880 -37.12 26.13 -8.42
N ARG A 881 -37.69 25.17 -7.68
CA ARG A 881 -39.12 25.19 -7.29
C ARG A 881 -39.37 25.92 -5.98
N SER A 882 -38.32 26.34 -5.26
CA SER A 882 -38.49 27.09 -4.02
C SER A 882 -38.79 28.55 -4.30
N ASP A 883 -39.65 29.16 -3.49
CA ASP A 883 -39.85 30.60 -3.49
C ASP A 883 -38.53 31.33 -3.21
N ARG A 884 -38.40 32.52 -3.80
CA ARG A 884 -37.22 33.38 -3.66
C ARG A 884 -37.27 34.26 -2.43
N VAL A 885 -38.41 34.34 -1.77
CA VAL A 885 -38.61 34.97 -0.47
C VAL A 885 -39.08 33.90 0.50
N ARG A 886 -38.29 33.62 1.54
CA ARG A 886 -38.57 32.54 2.49
C ARG A 886 -38.27 32.97 3.92
N THR A 887 -38.92 32.33 4.87
CA THR A 887 -38.60 32.49 6.29
C THR A 887 -38.21 31.14 6.90
N ASN A 888 -37.24 31.13 7.81
CA ASN A 888 -36.82 29.93 8.50
C ASN A 888 -36.65 30.19 10.00
N ASN A 889 -37.26 29.36 10.83
CA ASN A 889 -37.11 29.47 12.28
C ASN A 889 -35.79 28.83 12.73
N ALA A 890 -34.72 29.64 12.79
CA ALA A 890 -33.43 29.21 13.27
C ALA A 890 -33.49 28.72 14.74
N LYS A 891 -32.50 27.91 15.14
CA LYS A 891 -32.35 27.48 16.54
C LYS A 891 -32.02 28.70 17.41
N GLY A 892 -32.87 29.00 18.39
CA GLY A 892 -32.73 30.17 19.27
C GLY A 892 -33.92 31.13 19.16
N PRO A 893 -33.75 32.41 19.56
CA PRO A 893 -34.82 33.41 19.56
C PRO A 893 -35.07 34.05 18.19
N PHE A 894 -34.35 33.62 17.14
CA PHE A 894 -34.33 34.28 15.84
C PHE A 894 -35.06 33.50 14.74
N GLN A 895 -35.65 34.26 13.82
CA GLN A 895 -36.15 33.87 12.50
C GLN A 895 -35.20 34.46 11.45
N GLU A 896 -34.88 33.67 10.42
CA GLU A 896 -34.05 34.08 9.29
C GLU A 896 -34.96 34.35 8.09
N ILE A 897 -34.89 35.57 7.56
CA ILE A 897 -35.58 35.99 6.34
C ILE A 897 -34.58 35.90 5.18
N ILE A 898 -34.95 35.20 4.12
CA ILE A 898 -34.06 34.83 3.02
C ILE A 898 -34.61 35.40 1.72
N PHE A 899 -33.78 36.16 1.00
CA PHE A 899 -34.05 36.63 -0.36
C PHE A 899 -33.03 36.06 -1.33
N ASP A 900 -33.49 35.48 -2.44
CA ASP A 900 -32.66 35.07 -3.57
C ASP A 900 -32.82 36.10 -4.69
N VAL A 901 -31.82 36.96 -4.90
CA VAL A 901 -31.86 38.13 -5.81
C VAL A 901 -30.92 37.93 -7.01
N HIS A 902 -31.29 38.38 -8.19
CA HIS A 902 -30.42 38.41 -9.36
C HIS A 902 -30.10 39.84 -9.80
N TRP A 903 -31.12 40.68 -10.02
CA TRP A 903 -30.95 42.06 -10.48
C TRP A 903 -31.20 43.06 -9.34
N ARG A 904 -30.59 44.24 -9.42
CA ARG A 904 -30.82 45.33 -8.47
C ARG A 904 -32.28 45.81 -8.50
N GLU A 905 -32.88 45.90 -9.68
CA GLU A 905 -34.26 46.38 -9.88
C GLU A 905 -35.29 45.57 -9.09
N GLU A 906 -35.00 44.29 -8.79
CA GLU A 906 -35.88 43.41 -8.01
C GLU A 906 -36.04 43.85 -6.55
N ILE A 907 -35.06 44.58 -6.02
CA ILE A 907 -35.01 45.01 -4.61
C ILE A 907 -34.96 46.52 -4.45
N GLU A 908 -34.79 47.28 -5.53
CA GLU A 908 -34.89 48.75 -5.54
C GLU A 908 -36.35 49.21 -5.53
N THR A 909 -37.08 48.80 -4.49
CA THR A 909 -38.50 49.12 -4.30
C THR A 909 -38.73 49.78 -2.95
N PRO A 910 -39.70 50.70 -2.82
CA PRO A 910 -40.06 51.31 -1.54
C PRO A 910 -40.42 50.27 -0.46
N GLU A 911 -41.06 49.18 -0.87
CA GLU A 911 -41.48 48.09 0.00
C GLU A 911 -40.29 47.34 0.60
N PHE A 912 -39.25 47.07 -0.20
CA PHE A 912 -38.04 46.41 0.26
C PHE A 912 -37.20 47.33 1.16
N ALA A 913 -37.10 48.62 0.83
CA ALA A 913 -36.42 49.60 1.69
C ALA A 913 -37.12 49.75 3.06
N ALA A 914 -38.45 49.72 3.09
CA ALA A 914 -39.22 49.70 4.33
C ALA A 914 -38.96 48.41 5.14
N PHE A 915 -38.90 47.25 4.47
CA PHE A 915 -38.53 45.98 5.11
C PHE A 915 -37.14 46.06 5.77
N LEU A 916 -36.12 46.62 5.11
CA LEU A 916 -34.77 46.73 5.68
C LEU A 916 -34.78 47.53 7.00
N LYS A 917 -35.52 48.64 7.05
CA LYS A 917 -35.66 49.47 8.25
C LYS A 917 -36.40 48.74 9.37
N GLU A 918 -37.51 48.07 9.05
CA GLU A 918 -38.29 47.28 10.01
C GLU A 918 -37.46 46.12 10.59
N ALA A 919 -36.73 45.39 9.73
CA ALA A 919 -35.88 44.28 10.13
C ALA A 919 -34.72 44.74 11.03
N ALA A 920 -34.04 45.83 10.66
CA ALA A 920 -32.95 46.39 11.45
C ALA A 920 -33.44 46.90 12.82
N ALA A 921 -34.58 47.61 12.86
CA ALA A 921 -35.17 48.09 14.11
C ALA A 921 -35.61 46.94 15.02
N ALA A 922 -36.24 45.90 14.48
CA ALA A 922 -36.64 44.72 15.25
C ALA A 922 -35.43 43.97 15.82
N TYR A 923 -34.35 43.84 15.04
CA TYR A 923 -33.11 43.24 15.50
C TYR A 923 -32.44 44.08 16.59
N LEU A 924 -32.26 45.39 16.39
CA LEU A 924 -31.62 46.29 17.36
C LEU A 924 -32.41 46.39 18.68
N SER A 925 -33.74 46.46 18.60
CA SER A 925 -34.60 46.41 19.79
C SER A 925 -34.40 45.14 20.60
N HIS A 926 -34.20 43.99 19.93
CA HIS A 926 -33.85 42.75 20.60
C HIS A 926 -32.44 42.78 21.21
N VAL A 927 -31.45 43.35 20.51
CA VAL A 927 -30.09 43.54 21.04
C VAL A 927 -30.13 44.39 22.32
N ASP A 928 -30.91 45.47 22.34
CA ASP A 928 -31.07 46.34 23.51
C ASP A 928 -31.79 45.65 24.67
N GLN A 929 -32.84 44.86 24.38
CA GLN A 929 -33.53 44.05 25.40
C GLN A 929 -32.61 42.99 26.01
N VAL A 930 -31.72 42.42 25.19
CA VAL A 930 -30.70 41.48 25.64
C VAL A 930 -29.61 42.22 26.43
N ALA A 931 -29.18 43.41 26.02
CA ALA A 931 -28.22 44.25 26.74
C ALA A 931 -28.72 44.69 28.14
N LYS A 932 -30.04 44.85 28.31
CA LYS A 932 -30.68 45.21 29.58
C LYS A 932 -30.91 44.03 30.55
N LYS A 933 -30.67 42.79 30.14
CA LYS A 933 -30.71 41.63 31.05
C LYS A 933 -29.38 41.53 31.81
N ASP A 934 -29.46 41.28 33.12
CA ASP A 934 -28.30 41.15 34.01
C ASP A 934 -27.25 40.19 33.40
N PRO A 935 -25.97 40.55 33.29
CA PRO A 935 -24.93 39.70 32.70
C PRO A 935 -24.86 38.29 33.32
N ALA A 936 -25.30 38.15 34.58
CA ALA A 936 -25.42 36.88 35.29
C ALA A 936 -26.44 35.91 34.65
N ASP A 937 -27.49 36.41 33.99
CA ASP A 937 -28.52 35.60 33.32
C ASP A 937 -28.16 35.24 31.86
N LEU A 938 -27.33 36.06 31.19
CA LEU A 938 -26.95 35.86 29.78
C LEU A 938 -25.69 35.00 29.62
N MET A 939 -24.69 35.23 30.48
CA MET A 939 -23.42 34.49 30.50
C MET A 939 -23.07 34.05 31.92
N PRO A 940 -23.91 33.20 32.56
CA PRO A 940 -23.71 32.75 33.93
C PRO A 940 -22.33 32.13 34.18
N TRP A 941 -21.65 31.60 33.16
CA TRP A 941 -20.30 31.06 33.28
C TRP A 941 -19.19 32.10 33.50
N LYS A 942 -19.38 33.35 33.03
CA LYS A 942 -18.42 34.44 33.27
C LYS A 942 -18.51 35.02 34.68
N VAL A 943 -19.66 34.82 35.35
CA VAL A 943 -19.91 35.34 36.71
C VAL A 943 -19.72 34.25 37.76
N LEU A 944 -20.20 33.03 37.48
CA LEU A 944 -20.09 31.88 38.40
C LEU A 944 -18.76 31.12 38.25
N GLU A 945 -18.03 31.35 37.15
CA GLU A 945 -16.71 30.77 36.86
C GLU A 945 -16.66 29.26 37.20
N LYS A 946 -15.89 28.88 38.21
CA LYS A 946 -15.75 27.51 38.72
C LYS A 946 -17.08 26.85 39.05
N GLN A 947 -18.01 27.57 39.68
CA GLN A 947 -19.33 27.04 40.06
C GLN A 947 -20.18 26.69 38.83
N TRP A 948 -20.00 27.38 37.69
CA TRP A 948 -20.68 27.02 36.46
C TRP A 948 -20.20 25.67 35.91
N HIS A 949 -18.89 25.44 35.85
CA HIS A 949 -18.35 24.21 35.29
C HIS A 949 -18.65 22.99 36.18
N LEU A 950 -18.75 23.19 37.49
CA LEU A 950 -19.22 22.19 38.46
C LEU A 950 -20.75 22.04 38.50
N SER A 951 -21.51 22.90 37.83
CA SER A 951 -22.97 22.77 37.73
C SER A 951 -23.39 21.73 36.69
N ARG A 952 -24.54 21.09 36.92
CA ARG A 952 -25.25 20.30 35.87
C ARG A 952 -25.92 21.20 34.83
N LYS A 953 -26.04 22.50 35.07
CA LYS A 953 -26.52 23.48 34.07
C LYS A 953 -25.45 23.67 32.98
N GLY A 954 -25.87 23.84 31.72
CA GLY A 954 -24.98 24.08 30.57
C GLY A 954 -24.69 22.89 29.64
N PHE A 955 -25.24 21.70 29.90
CA PHE A 955 -25.16 20.58 28.94
C PHE A 955 -26.14 20.76 27.75
N PRO A 956 -25.79 20.34 26.52
CA PRO A 956 -26.64 20.56 25.32
C PRO A 956 -27.99 19.81 25.30
N SER A 957 -28.27 18.92 26.25
CA SER A 957 -29.48 18.06 26.30
C SER A 957 -29.75 17.60 27.73
N SER A 958 -31.02 17.36 28.08
CA SER A 958 -31.47 16.81 29.37
C SER A 958 -31.15 15.32 29.59
N LYS A 959 -30.50 14.66 28.62
CA LYS A 959 -30.14 13.24 28.69
C LYS A 959 -28.94 12.98 29.62
N ARG A 960 -28.89 11.79 30.23
CA ARG A 960 -27.90 11.35 31.26
C ARG A 960 -26.43 11.57 30.82
N VAL A 961 -25.59 12.04 31.75
CA VAL A 961 -24.12 12.22 31.61
C VAL A 961 -23.42 10.96 32.13
N ALA A 962 -22.40 10.48 31.41
CA ALA A 962 -21.74 9.19 31.66
C ALA A 962 -20.67 9.22 32.78
N TRP A 963 -20.32 10.40 33.29
CA TRP A 963 -19.34 10.60 34.36
C TRP A 963 -19.94 11.33 35.58
N LYS A 964 -19.31 11.15 36.75
CA LYS A 964 -19.75 11.73 38.04
C LYS A 964 -19.01 13.03 38.36
N LEU A 965 -19.72 13.99 38.98
CA LEU A 965 -19.18 15.32 39.30
C LEU A 965 -17.89 15.27 40.13
N GLU A 966 -17.82 14.33 41.08
CA GLU A 966 -16.65 14.04 41.91
C GLU A 966 -15.36 13.81 41.10
N THR A 967 -15.48 13.31 39.86
CA THR A 967 -14.34 13.09 38.96
C THR A 967 -13.79 14.42 38.45
N LEU A 968 -14.68 15.36 38.12
CA LEU A 968 -14.28 16.70 37.70
C LEU A 968 -13.69 17.48 38.87
N GLU A 969 -14.31 17.43 40.05
CA GLU A 969 -13.78 18.09 41.26
C GLU A 969 -12.36 17.60 41.61
N SER A 970 -12.15 16.28 41.59
CA SER A 970 -10.85 15.68 41.88
C SER A 970 -9.79 16.05 40.82
N LEU A 971 -10.18 16.06 39.54
CA LEU A 971 -9.29 16.47 38.46
C LEU A 971 -8.93 17.96 38.56
N PHE A 972 -9.92 18.79 38.86
CA PHE A 972 -9.74 20.23 38.98
C PHE A 972 -8.80 20.60 40.12
N GLN A 973 -8.93 19.95 41.28
CA GLN A 973 -8.02 20.13 42.41
C GLN A 973 -6.56 19.79 42.05
N ILE A 974 -6.36 18.74 41.22
CA ILE A 974 -5.02 18.38 40.74
C ILE A 974 -4.48 19.45 39.79
N LEU A 975 -5.29 19.92 38.85
CA LEU A 975 -4.89 20.95 37.88
C LEU A 975 -4.60 22.29 38.55
N GLU A 976 -5.41 22.73 39.52
CA GLU A 976 -5.14 23.96 40.29
C GLU A 976 -3.82 23.89 41.07
N THR A 977 -3.43 22.69 41.53
CA THR A 977 -2.16 22.50 42.25
C THR A 977 -0.97 22.49 41.30
N GLU A 978 -1.03 21.68 40.24
CA GLU A 978 0.11 21.41 39.36
C GLU A 978 0.26 22.42 38.20
N LEU A 979 -0.80 23.15 37.83
CA LEU A 979 -0.79 24.23 36.82
C LEU A 979 -0.97 25.62 37.46
N SER A 980 -0.58 25.78 38.73
CA SER A 980 -0.80 27.02 39.49
C SER A 980 -0.13 28.27 38.89
N ASP A 981 0.94 28.09 38.10
CA ASP A 981 1.64 29.18 37.42
C ASP A 981 0.91 29.73 36.17
N PHE A 982 -0.14 29.05 35.71
CA PHE A 982 -0.86 29.39 34.49
C PHE A 982 -2.24 30.00 34.83
N PRO A 983 -2.50 31.29 34.55
CA PRO A 983 -3.81 31.89 34.79
C PRO A 983 -4.94 31.16 34.05
N ILE A 984 -6.06 30.98 34.76
CA ILE A 984 -7.25 30.29 34.26
C ILE A 984 -8.19 31.29 33.59
N ASP A 985 -8.58 31.00 32.36
CA ASP A 985 -9.58 31.75 31.60
C ASP A 985 -10.92 31.00 31.58
N TRP A 986 -11.93 31.63 32.21
CA TRP A 986 -13.30 31.16 32.36
C TRP A 986 -14.27 31.69 31.30
N SER A 987 -13.76 32.38 30.28
CA SER A 987 -14.60 33.07 29.28
C SER A 987 -15.48 32.13 28.46
N ASN A 988 -15.13 30.84 28.38
CA ASN A 988 -15.81 29.84 27.56
C ASN A 988 -16.83 29.01 28.37
N LYS A 989 -18.02 28.81 27.79
CA LYS A 989 -19.16 28.12 28.43
C LYS A 989 -18.89 26.64 28.70
N THR A 990 -18.07 25.98 27.88
CA THR A 990 -17.91 24.52 27.88
C THR A 990 -16.49 24.05 28.18
N THR A 991 -15.51 24.92 28.05
CA THR A 991 -14.09 24.63 28.25
C THR A 991 -13.46 25.60 29.23
N ILE A 992 -12.46 25.13 29.96
CA ILE A 992 -11.63 25.92 30.86
C ILE A 992 -10.24 25.95 30.24
N GLN A 993 -9.64 27.13 30.12
CA GLN A 993 -8.36 27.30 29.45
C GLN A 993 -7.29 27.75 30.45
N PHE A 994 -6.11 27.16 30.38
CA PHE A 994 -4.92 27.59 31.13
C PHE A 994 -3.97 28.26 30.15
N LYS A 995 -3.60 29.51 30.42
CA LYS A 995 -2.79 30.33 29.52
C LYS A 995 -1.42 30.65 30.09
N HIS A 996 -0.43 30.83 29.22
CA HIS A 996 0.89 31.30 29.63
C HIS A 996 0.81 32.76 30.09
N PRO A 997 1.41 33.14 31.25
CA PRO A 997 1.28 34.48 31.81
C PRO A 997 1.89 35.59 30.94
N GLU A 998 3.00 35.32 30.24
CA GLU A 998 3.66 36.31 29.36
C GLU A 998 3.16 36.32 27.92
N SER A 999 3.09 35.16 27.23
CA SER A 999 2.69 35.10 25.81
C SER A 999 1.17 35.08 25.59
N GLY A 1000 0.37 34.74 26.61
CA GLY A 1000 -1.07 34.54 26.48
C GLY A 1000 -1.48 33.27 25.72
N ASP A 1001 -0.51 32.43 25.34
CA ASP A 1001 -0.76 31.20 24.59
C ASP A 1001 -1.50 30.16 25.42
N LEU A 1002 -2.29 29.33 24.74
CA LEU A 1002 -2.99 28.20 25.35
C LEU A 1002 -1.99 27.09 25.71
N VAL A 1003 -1.94 26.73 26.99
CA VAL A 1003 -1.08 25.66 27.55
C VAL A 1003 -1.87 24.38 27.78
N ALA A 1004 -3.07 24.51 28.35
CA ALA A 1004 -3.97 23.39 28.58
C ALA A 1004 -5.43 23.79 28.38
N GLU A 1005 -6.26 22.84 27.94
CA GLU A 1005 -7.71 23.01 27.84
C GLU A 1005 -8.43 21.84 28.51
N LEU A 1006 -9.39 22.15 29.39
CA LEU A 1006 -10.25 21.16 30.03
C LEU A 1006 -11.69 21.34 29.55
N GLN A 1007 -12.22 20.36 28.82
CA GLN A 1007 -13.59 20.36 28.32
C GLN A 1007 -14.53 19.68 29.31
N THR A 1008 -15.41 20.47 29.96
CA THR A 1008 -16.22 20.00 31.10
C THR A 1008 -17.69 19.74 30.76
N LYS A 1009 -18.20 20.18 29.61
CA LYS A 1009 -19.63 20.03 29.23
C LYS A 1009 -19.89 18.99 28.13
N ARG A 1010 -19.13 17.88 28.13
CA ARG A 1010 -19.33 16.71 27.26
C ARG A 1010 -20.03 15.57 28.00
N ARG A 1011 -20.94 14.86 27.34
CA ARG A 1011 -21.75 13.81 27.98
C ARG A 1011 -20.98 12.53 28.26
N GLU A 1012 -20.06 12.17 27.37
CA GLU A 1012 -19.36 10.87 27.39
C GLU A 1012 -18.18 10.86 28.35
N SER A 1013 -17.40 11.94 28.38
CA SER A 1013 -16.17 12.05 29.18
C SER A 1013 -15.79 13.51 29.41
N ILE A 1014 -14.94 13.76 30.41
CA ILE A 1014 -14.19 15.01 30.57
C ILE A 1014 -12.93 14.87 29.72
N VAL A 1015 -12.57 15.88 28.94
CA VAL A 1015 -11.38 15.81 28.07
C VAL A 1015 -10.37 16.86 28.51
N LEU A 1016 -9.17 16.42 28.89
CA LEU A 1016 -8.02 17.28 29.14
C LEU A 1016 -7.10 17.25 27.91
N SER A 1017 -6.77 18.41 27.39
CA SER A 1017 -5.83 18.60 26.28
C SER A 1017 -4.63 19.39 26.80
N LEU A 1018 -3.44 18.82 26.71
CA LEU A 1018 -2.18 19.48 27.09
C LEU A 1018 -1.37 19.78 25.83
N LEU A 1019 -0.92 21.01 25.64
CA LEU A 1019 -0.24 21.46 24.43
C LEU A 1019 1.27 21.50 24.64
N SER A 1020 2.01 20.76 23.82
CA SER A 1020 3.48 20.77 23.79
C SER A 1020 3.99 20.93 22.36
N ASP A 1021 5.29 21.10 22.20
CA ASP A 1021 5.90 21.02 20.88
C ASP A 1021 5.81 19.58 20.32
N PRO A 1022 5.76 19.39 18.99
CA PRO A 1022 5.60 18.07 18.40
C PRO A 1022 6.78 17.14 18.71
N GLY A 1023 6.48 15.92 19.18
CA GLY A 1023 7.49 14.90 19.48
C GLY A 1023 8.11 15.01 20.88
N THR A 1024 7.69 15.99 21.67
CA THR A 1024 8.13 16.19 23.05
C THR A 1024 7.66 15.08 23.99
N PHE A 1025 6.37 14.74 23.93
CA PHE A 1025 5.79 13.67 24.74
C PHE A 1025 5.33 12.50 23.87
N ALA A 1026 5.78 11.29 24.22
CA ALA A 1026 5.31 10.08 23.55
C ALA A 1026 3.98 9.61 24.16
N LEU A 1027 3.06 9.09 23.33
CA LEU A 1027 1.78 8.53 23.80
C LEU A 1027 1.98 7.44 24.88
N GLY A 1028 3.12 6.75 24.84
CA GLY A 1028 3.58 5.78 25.85
C GLY A 1028 3.54 6.32 27.29
N GLN A 1029 3.89 7.58 27.49
CA GLN A 1029 4.00 8.22 28.81
C GLN A 1029 2.64 8.49 29.48
N VAL A 1030 1.56 8.55 28.69
CA VAL A 1030 0.18 8.74 29.18
C VAL A 1030 -0.70 7.50 29.05
N THR A 1031 -0.12 6.35 28.67
CA THR A 1031 -0.84 5.07 28.49
C THR A 1031 -1.60 4.61 29.73
N THR A 1032 -1.15 5.02 30.91
CA THR A 1032 -1.77 4.67 32.18
C THR A 1032 -2.90 5.63 32.58
N LEU A 1033 -2.97 6.85 32.02
CA LEU A 1033 -3.87 7.94 32.43
C LEU A 1033 -5.17 7.99 31.62
N GLY A 1034 -6.34 8.10 32.24
CA GLY A 1034 -7.62 8.28 31.55
C GLY A 1034 -8.07 7.07 30.70
N LYS A 1035 -8.88 7.33 29.66
CA LYS A 1035 -9.28 6.42 28.57
C LYS A 1035 -9.10 7.17 27.23
N ASN A 1036 -8.99 6.44 26.12
CA ASN A 1036 -8.94 7.00 24.75
C ASN A 1036 -7.97 8.19 24.61
N ARG A 1037 -6.65 7.91 24.70
CA ARG A 1037 -5.59 8.92 24.60
C ARG A 1037 -5.11 9.05 23.17
N LYS A 1038 -4.89 10.27 22.71
CA LYS A 1038 -4.41 10.54 21.36
C LYS A 1038 -3.48 11.74 21.37
N LEU A 1039 -2.52 11.73 20.46
CA LEU A 1039 -1.77 12.91 20.07
C LEU A 1039 -2.44 13.44 18.79
N GLU A 1040 -2.88 14.69 18.81
CA GLU A 1040 -3.47 15.35 17.64
C GLU A 1040 -2.75 16.66 17.36
N PRO A 1041 -2.46 16.97 16.08
CA PRO A 1041 -1.94 18.28 15.72
C PRO A 1041 -2.98 19.36 16.05
N HIS A 1042 -2.56 20.36 16.83
CA HIS A 1042 -3.38 21.50 17.21
C HIS A 1042 -3.24 22.63 16.19
N ARG A 1043 -4.27 23.50 16.11
CA ARG A 1043 -4.30 24.62 15.13
C ARG A 1043 -3.17 25.64 15.33
N SER A 1044 -2.57 25.69 16.51
CA SER A 1044 -1.43 26.54 16.84
C SER A 1044 -0.08 26.00 16.32
N GLY A 1045 -0.06 24.83 15.66
CA GLY A 1045 1.18 24.17 15.24
C GLY A 1045 1.84 23.30 16.31
N LYS A 1046 1.28 23.31 17.53
CA LYS A 1046 1.65 22.43 18.66
C LYS A 1046 0.97 21.07 18.57
N GLU A 1047 1.43 20.10 19.34
CA GLU A 1047 0.80 18.79 19.50
C GLU A 1047 -0.06 18.79 20.77
N ALA A 1048 -1.30 18.31 20.67
CA ALA A 1048 -2.24 18.21 21.79
C ALA A 1048 -2.32 16.77 22.30
N ILE A 1049 -1.88 16.56 23.54
CA ILE A 1049 -2.04 15.32 24.28
C ILE A 1049 -3.45 15.30 24.87
N GLN A 1050 -4.37 14.58 24.24
CA GLN A 1050 -5.75 14.46 24.70
C GLN A 1050 -5.94 13.24 25.61
N ILE A 1051 -6.51 13.46 26.79
CA ILE A 1051 -6.80 12.42 27.79
C ILE A 1051 -8.27 12.52 28.20
N GLN A 1052 -9.04 11.42 28.08
CA GLN A 1052 -10.45 11.41 28.48
C GLN A 1052 -10.64 10.75 29.85
N PHE A 1053 -11.52 11.32 30.67
CA PHE A 1053 -11.84 10.80 32.01
C PHE A 1053 -13.33 10.54 32.16
N THR A 1054 -13.68 9.33 32.59
CA THR A 1054 -15.08 8.92 32.83
C THR A 1054 -15.39 8.63 34.30
N SER A 1055 -14.37 8.38 35.12
CA SER A 1055 -14.51 8.09 36.55
C SER A 1055 -13.26 8.49 37.33
N LYS A 1056 -13.39 8.69 38.65
CA LYS A 1056 -12.28 9.03 39.56
C LYS A 1056 -11.13 8.01 39.51
N ALA A 1057 -11.44 6.72 39.30
CA ALA A 1057 -10.44 5.67 39.13
C ALA A 1057 -9.56 5.88 37.87
N ASN A 1058 -10.08 6.56 36.83
CA ASN A 1058 -9.32 6.83 35.61
C ASN A 1058 -8.34 8.00 35.75
N LEU A 1059 -8.44 8.80 36.82
CA LEU A 1059 -7.53 9.91 37.05
C LEU A 1059 -6.12 9.43 37.42
N LYS A 1060 -6.01 8.27 38.09
CA LYS A 1060 -4.74 7.73 38.63
C LYS A 1060 -3.87 8.85 39.23
N ILE A 1061 -4.41 9.47 40.29
CA ILE A 1061 -3.98 10.76 40.87
C ILE A 1061 -2.45 10.91 40.95
N THR A 1062 -1.74 9.92 41.49
CA THR A 1062 -0.28 9.97 41.64
C THR A 1062 0.46 10.09 40.31
N GLN A 1063 0.06 9.30 39.31
CA GLN A 1063 0.68 9.28 37.99
C GLN A 1063 0.34 10.55 37.20
N LEU A 1064 -0.89 11.04 37.33
CA LEU A 1064 -1.31 12.29 36.68
C LEU A 1064 -0.54 13.48 37.25
N LYS A 1065 -0.33 13.55 38.56
CA LYS A 1065 0.50 14.58 39.20
C LYS A 1065 1.95 14.54 38.71
N GLN A 1066 2.56 13.35 38.68
CA GLN A 1066 3.93 13.18 38.16
C GLN A 1066 4.05 13.65 36.71
N PHE A 1067 3.07 13.29 35.87
CA PHE A 1067 3.05 13.69 34.48
C PHE A 1067 2.86 15.20 34.31
N LEU A 1068 1.92 15.82 35.04
CA LEU A 1068 1.70 17.26 34.99
C LEU A 1068 2.91 18.07 35.49
N LYS A 1069 3.68 17.56 36.46
CA LYS A 1069 4.95 18.17 36.88
C LYS A 1069 6.00 18.14 35.77
N ALA A 1070 6.15 17.00 35.08
CA ALA A 1070 7.06 16.89 33.93
C ALA A 1070 6.61 17.82 32.78
N PHE A 1071 5.31 17.87 32.53
CA PHE A 1071 4.72 18.77 31.53
C PHE A 1071 4.97 20.25 31.85
N THR A 1072 4.74 20.68 33.09
CA THR A 1072 4.96 22.07 33.49
C THR A 1072 6.42 22.49 33.50
N SER A 1073 7.35 21.59 33.83
CA SER A 1073 8.79 21.88 33.76
C SER A 1073 9.31 22.10 32.34
N GLU A 1074 8.59 21.60 31.34
CA GLU A 1074 9.00 21.70 29.93
C GLU A 1074 8.29 22.83 29.19
N VAL A 1075 7.12 23.26 29.68
CA VAL A 1075 6.34 24.37 29.11
C VAL A 1075 6.66 25.72 29.76
N LYS A 1076 7.24 25.73 30.97
CA LYS A 1076 7.94 26.89 31.54
C LYS A 1076 9.29 27.08 30.88
#